data_AF-A0A6P4EAA4-F1
#
_entry.id   AF-A0A6P4EAA4-F1
#
_cell.length_a   1.000
_cell.length_b   1.000
_cell.length_c   1.000
_cell.angle_alpha   90.00
_cell.angle_beta   90.00
_cell.angle_gamma   90.00
#
_symmetry.space_group_name_H-M   'P 1'
#
loop_
_entity.id
_entity.type
_entity.pdbx_description
1 polymer ?
#
loop_
_entity_poly.entity_id
_entity_poly.type
_entity_poly.pdbx_seq_one_letter_code
_entity_poly.pdbx_strand_id
1 'polypeptide(L)'
;MSPPIVTRRSAQQAKMQTRAMANKSKTGTAATAAGVIGGSAGGGIGSGGISSGSGGINAGDPRKANKPSAALLEAKRRARNMLKNQSNAMQECVTDIFQNAVNCKGLERRPTALIYDESMSQHCCLWDKEHYECPQRFTRVLERCRELNLAERCMELQSRSATREEILRLHTEEHFERLKQTAGIRDDERMEELSSRYDSIYIHPSTFELSLLATGSTIELVDQLIAGKAQNGMAIIRPPGHHAMKAEFNGYCFFNNVALAAQHALDVHKLQRILIIDYDVHHGQGTQRFFYNDPRVVYFSIHRFEHGSFWPHLHESDYHAIGSGPGTGYNFNVPLNATGMTNGDYLAIFQQLLLPVALEFQPELIMVSAGYDAALGCPEGEMEVTPACYPHLLNPLLRLADSRVAVVLEGGYCLDSLAEGAALTLRSLLGDPCPPLVEALPLPRAELTQALLSCIAVHRPHWRCLQLQRTYEAAELLDQEKGQDLHKVLRLWIGGPPPVDRYPTRDTAIPLPPEKIARNAARLQVLRTETKLSMPSVRVCYAYDAQMLLHCNLHDPGHPEQPARIQHIHKMHDEYALLPRMKQLASRAATTDEVCLAHTRAHVNSVRRLLGRDPEELHQVAEGYNSVYLHPRTFDCATLAAGSVLQAVDSVLRGESRSGICNVRPPGHHAEQDQPHGFCIFNNVAIAAQYAIRDFGLERVLIVDWDVHHGNGTQHIFESNPKVLYISLHRYEHGAFFPKGPDGNFDVVGKGDGRGFNVNIPWNKKGMGDLEYALAFQQLIMPIAYEFNPQLVLVSAGFDAAIGDPLGGCKVTPEGYGMLTHWLSALAGGRIVVCLEGGYNVNSISYAMTMCTKTLLGDPVPTPQLGAAALQKPPTVAYQSCVESLQSCLQVQRGHWQSLEFVGRRLPSEPVVGENNNEDFLTASLRQLNISSDDAPGAAAGPAGDQPDCGEERPSGSKPKVKQ
;
A
#
# COMPACT_ATOMS: atom_id res chain seq x y z
N MET A 1 12.83 5.30 -25.18
CA MET A 1 12.52 5.61 -26.59
C MET A 1 12.06 7.06 -26.70
N SER A 2 12.28 7.75 -27.81
CA SER A 2 11.76 9.11 -28.02
C SER A 2 10.25 9.10 -28.26
N PRO A 3 9.47 10.10 -27.77
CA PRO A 3 8.03 10.13 -27.96
C PRO A 3 7.64 10.41 -29.43
N PRO A 4 6.68 9.68 -30.01
CA PRO A 4 6.23 9.90 -31.38
C PRO A 4 5.26 11.09 -31.49
N ILE A 5 5.43 11.92 -32.52
CA ILE A 5 4.56 13.06 -32.80
C ILE A 5 3.31 12.60 -33.58
N VAL A 6 2.12 12.77 -32.99
CA VAL A 6 0.86 12.35 -33.60
C VAL A 6 0.45 13.27 -34.75
N THR A 7 0.01 12.69 -35.88
CA THR A 7 -0.39 13.44 -37.07
C THR A 7 -1.84 13.94 -37.02
N ARG A 8 -2.09 15.10 -37.64
CA ARG A 8 -3.26 15.99 -37.44
C ARG A 8 -4.69 15.42 -37.66
N ARG A 9 -4.89 14.16 -38.06
CA ARG A 9 -6.22 13.64 -38.48
C ARG A 9 -7.14 13.22 -37.34
N SER A 10 -6.64 12.54 -36.31
CA SER A 10 -7.47 12.02 -35.19
C SER A 10 -8.17 13.14 -34.40
N ALA A 11 -7.49 14.26 -34.16
CA ALA A 11 -8.00 15.40 -33.40
C ALA A 11 -9.21 16.13 -34.02
N GLN A 12 -9.57 15.86 -35.29
CA GLN A 12 -10.71 16.51 -35.95
C GLN A 12 -12.06 15.80 -35.71
N GLN A 13 -12.09 14.48 -35.49
CA GLN A 13 -13.34 13.76 -35.24
C GLN A 13 -13.95 14.11 -33.87
N ALA A 14 -13.13 14.09 -32.82
CA ALA A 14 -13.57 14.45 -31.46
C ALA A 14 -14.22 15.86 -31.39
N LYS A 15 -13.64 16.85 -32.09
CA LYS A 15 -14.14 18.24 -32.08
C LYS A 15 -15.47 18.46 -32.79
N MET A 16 -15.94 17.53 -33.63
CA MET A 16 -17.23 17.66 -34.30
C MET A 16 -18.41 17.18 -33.43
N GLN A 17 -18.24 16.13 -32.63
CA GLN A 17 -19.32 15.62 -31.78
C GLN A 17 -19.64 16.58 -30.61
N THR A 18 -18.64 17.15 -29.93
CA THR A 18 -18.87 18.08 -28.80
C THR A 18 -19.66 19.33 -29.20
N ARG A 19 -19.48 19.81 -30.44
CA ARG A 19 -20.22 20.98 -30.97
C ARG A 19 -21.69 20.70 -31.27
N ALA A 20 -22.06 19.44 -31.57
CA ALA A 20 -23.44 19.08 -31.84
C ALA A 20 -24.32 19.12 -30.58
N MET A 21 -23.78 18.71 -29.43
CA MET A 21 -24.51 18.74 -28.15
C MET A 21 -24.70 20.17 -27.62
N ALA A 22 -23.68 21.02 -27.72
CA ALA A 22 -23.71 22.38 -27.18
C ALA A 22 -24.78 23.31 -27.81
N ASN A 23 -25.22 23.04 -29.03
CA ASN A 23 -26.21 23.86 -29.74
C ASN A 23 -27.68 23.52 -29.43
N LYS A 24 -27.98 22.45 -28.68
CA LYS A 24 -29.37 22.06 -28.35
C LYS A 24 -29.96 22.71 -27.10
N SER A 25 -29.18 23.45 -26.30
CA SER A 25 -29.59 23.97 -24.99
C SER A 25 -29.94 25.47 -24.94
N LYS A 26 -30.16 26.13 -26.08
CA LYS A 26 -30.50 27.57 -26.15
C LYS A 26 -31.56 27.92 -27.20
N THR A 27 -32.83 27.71 -26.84
CA THR A 27 -34.00 28.24 -27.55
C THR A 27 -35.06 28.70 -26.55
N GLY A 28 -35.52 29.95 -26.67
CA GLY A 28 -36.32 30.65 -25.67
C GLY A 28 -35.44 31.57 -24.79
N THR A 29 -35.74 32.86 -24.60
CA THR A 29 -36.85 33.70 -25.09
C THR A 29 -36.33 35.03 -25.67
N ALA A 30 -37.21 35.87 -26.24
CA ALA A 30 -36.87 37.11 -26.93
C ALA A 30 -37.69 38.33 -26.43
N ALA A 31 -37.42 39.52 -27.00
CA ALA A 31 -37.89 40.87 -26.60
C ALA A 31 -37.13 41.47 -25.39
N THR A 32 -36.82 42.78 -25.30
CA THR A 32 -37.07 43.92 -26.23
C THR A 32 -35.95 44.98 -26.07
N ALA A 33 -35.85 46.00 -26.94
CA ALA A 33 -34.77 47.01 -26.92
C ALA A 33 -35.23 48.43 -27.28
N ALA A 34 -34.59 49.47 -26.70
CA ALA A 34 -34.38 50.82 -27.27
C ALA A 34 -33.58 51.76 -26.31
N GLY A 35 -32.82 52.73 -26.84
CA GLY A 35 -32.32 53.93 -26.11
C GLY A 35 -30.79 54.12 -26.00
N VAL A 36 -30.20 55.33 -26.06
CA VAL A 36 -30.07 56.30 -27.19
C VAL A 36 -29.11 57.47 -26.81
N ILE A 37 -28.07 57.76 -27.62
CA ILE A 37 -27.25 59.03 -27.72
C ILE A 37 -26.44 59.46 -26.45
N GLY A 38 -25.27 60.14 -26.49
CA GLY A 38 -24.32 60.51 -27.57
C GLY A 38 -23.46 61.78 -27.26
N GLY A 39 -22.37 62.02 -28.02
CA GLY A 39 -21.53 63.25 -27.98
C GLY A 39 -20.41 63.31 -26.90
N SER A 40 -19.36 64.15 -26.98
CA SER A 40 -18.79 65.01 -28.05
C SER A 40 -17.28 65.33 -27.75
N ALA A 41 -16.58 66.22 -28.49
CA ALA A 41 -15.10 66.37 -28.44
C ALA A 41 -14.56 67.83 -28.55
N GLY A 42 -13.27 68.03 -28.19
CA GLY A 42 -12.47 69.29 -28.31
C GLY A 42 -11.61 69.57 -27.05
N GLY A 43 -10.53 70.37 -27.05
CA GLY A 43 -9.76 71.05 -28.11
C GLY A 43 -8.85 72.19 -27.54
N GLY A 44 -7.68 72.48 -28.16
CA GLY A 44 -6.73 73.57 -27.77
C GLY A 44 -5.60 73.13 -26.80
N ILE A 45 -4.29 73.42 -26.94
CA ILE A 45 -3.45 74.56 -27.43
C ILE A 45 -3.04 75.55 -26.31
N GLY A 46 -1.72 75.76 -26.13
CA GLY A 46 -1.08 76.76 -25.25
C GLY A 46 0.46 76.66 -25.28
N SER A 47 1.20 77.77 -25.14
CA SER A 47 2.65 77.84 -25.47
C SER A 47 3.46 78.92 -24.73
N GLY A 48 4.76 78.65 -24.48
CA GLY A 48 5.77 79.61 -23.96
C GLY A 48 6.00 79.54 -22.44
N GLY A 49 7.15 79.96 -21.88
CA GLY A 49 8.40 80.41 -22.51
C GLY A 49 9.48 80.86 -21.49
N ILE A 50 10.77 80.66 -21.86
CA ILE A 50 12.04 81.28 -21.41
C ILE A 50 12.12 81.96 -20.01
N SER A 51 13.06 81.50 -19.16
CA SER A 51 13.91 82.38 -18.33
C SER A 51 15.22 81.69 -17.90
N SER A 52 16.20 82.46 -17.40
CA SER A 52 17.60 82.05 -17.18
C SER A 52 18.05 82.12 -15.71
N GLY A 53 19.03 81.29 -15.31
CA GLY A 53 19.72 81.42 -14.02
C GLY A 53 21.05 80.65 -13.96
N SER A 54 22.06 81.22 -13.32
CA SER A 54 23.44 80.69 -13.25
C SER A 54 23.95 80.63 -11.80
N GLY A 55 24.66 79.58 -11.39
CA GLY A 55 25.27 79.53 -10.05
C GLY A 55 26.14 78.32 -9.70
N GLY A 56 27.40 78.60 -9.34
CA GLY A 56 28.11 78.04 -8.17
C GLY A 56 28.24 76.52 -7.94
N ILE A 57 29.36 75.97 -8.39
CA ILE A 57 30.23 74.95 -7.75
C ILE A 57 29.85 74.49 -6.32
N ASN A 58 29.71 73.17 -6.10
CA ASN A 58 30.39 72.46 -4.98
C ASN A 58 30.40 70.91 -5.13
N ALA A 59 31.23 70.22 -4.34
CA ALA A 59 31.58 68.80 -4.51
C ALA A 59 30.78 67.80 -3.65
N GLY A 60 30.80 66.49 -4.02
CA GLY A 60 30.19 65.39 -3.24
C GLY A 60 30.57 63.98 -3.72
N ASP A 61 30.69 63.03 -2.77
CA ASP A 61 31.21 61.64 -2.92
C ASP A 61 30.36 60.70 -3.82
N PRO A 62 30.96 59.86 -4.68
CA PRO A 62 30.23 59.04 -5.64
C PRO A 62 29.81 57.66 -5.09
N ARG A 63 28.65 57.57 -4.40
CA ARG A 63 28.04 56.28 -4.01
C ARG A 63 26.51 56.23 -4.18
N LYS A 64 26.04 55.67 -5.30
CA LYS A 64 24.69 55.08 -5.46
C LYS A 64 24.64 54.14 -6.67
N ALA A 65 24.30 52.88 -6.45
CA ALA A 65 24.19 51.88 -7.51
C ALA A 65 22.88 52.04 -8.31
N ASN A 66 22.95 51.82 -9.63
CA ASN A 66 21.78 51.89 -10.52
C ASN A 66 20.75 50.80 -10.19
N LYS A 67 19.60 51.18 -9.62
CA LYS A 67 18.40 50.33 -9.63
C LYS A 67 17.77 50.38 -11.03
N PRO A 68 17.35 49.24 -11.62
CA PRO A 68 16.67 49.24 -12.91
C PRO A 68 15.32 49.96 -12.82
N SER A 69 14.95 50.67 -13.88
CA SER A 69 13.68 51.43 -13.91
C SER A 69 12.46 50.51 -13.84
N ALA A 70 11.35 51.02 -13.32
CA ALA A 70 10.09 50.28 -13.23
C ALA A 70 9.61 49.78 -14.61
N ALA A 71 9.84 50.56 -15.68
CA ALA A 71 9.55 50.16 -17.05
C ALA A 71 10.38 48.95 -17.51
N LEU A 72 11.67 48.87 -17.12
CA LEU A 72 12.52 47.72 -17.44
C LEU A 72 12.12 46.45 -16.66
N LEU A 73 11.66 46.61 -15.42
CA LEU A 73 11.11 45.51 -14.61
C LEU A 73 9.78 45.00 -15.18
N GLU A 74 8.86 45.89 -15.53
CA GLU A 74 7.58 45.56 -16.17
C GLU A 74 7.79 44.92 -17.56
N ALA A 75 8.76 45.41 -18.35
CA ALA A 75 9.15 44.78 -19.62
C ALA A 75 9.73 43.38 -19.41
N LYS A 76 10.63 43.17 -18.44
CA LYS A 76 11.14 41.83 -18.09
C LYS A 76 10.05 40.89 -17.56
N ARG A 77 9.06 41.42 -16.84
CA ARG A 77 7.88 40.67 -16.37
C ARG A 77 6.99 40.25 -17.54
N ARG A 78 6.71 41.14 -18.50
CA ARG A 78 5.97 40.82 -19.73
C ARG A 78 6.71 39.82 -20.60
N ALA A 79 8.02 39.96 -20.77
CA ALA A 79 8.85 39.00 -21.50
C ALA A 79 8.85 37.60 -20.82
N ARG A 80 8.98 37.53 -19.49
CA ARG A 80 8.82 36.27 -18.74
C ARG A 80 7.42 35.67 -18.89
N ASN A 81 6.36 36.48 -18.89
CA ASN A 81 5.00 35.99 -19.10
C ASN A 81 4.76 35.52 -20.53
N MET A 82 5.35 36.17 -21.54
CA MET A 82 5.30 35.70 -22.93
C MET A 82 6.08 34.38 -23.11
N LEU A 83 7.25 34.24 -22.50
CA LEU A 83 8.00 32.98 -22.48
C LEU A 83 7.23 31.86 -21.75
N LYS A 84 6.57 32.17 -20.61
CA LYS A 84 5.67 31.22 -19.93
C LYS A 84 4.47 30.83 -20.80
N ASN A 85 3.88 31.78 -21.52
CA ASN A 85 2.76 31.49 -22.41
C ASN A 85 3.21 30.70 -23.65
N GLN A 86 4.45 30.89 -24.13
CA GLN A 86 5.04 30.08 -25.20
C GLN A 86 5.42 28.67 -24.72
N SER A 87 5.96 28.49 -23.51
CA SER A 87 6.19 27.16 -22.95
C SER A 87 4.87 26.42 -22.73
N ASN A 88 3.85 27.09 -22.19
CA ASN A 88 2.52 26.51 -22.01
C ASN A 88 1.86 26.16 -23.36
N ALA A 89 2.00 27.01 -24.39
CA ALA A 89 1.49 26.74 -25.73
C ALA A 89 2.21 25.58 -26.46
N MET A 90 3.44 25.24 -26.06
CA MET A 90 4.13 24.03 -26.48
C MET A 90 3.78 22.80 -25.61
N GLN A 91 3.02 22.98 -24.53
CA GLN A 91 2.73 21.94 -23.53
C GLN A 91 1.24 21.55 -23.46
N GLU A 92 0.37 22.07 -24.35
CA GLU A 92 -0.93 21.46 -24.66
C GLU A 92 -0.78 20.17 -25.49
N CYS A 93 0.02 19.22 -25.00
CA CYS A 93 -0.06 17.85 -25.46
C CYS A 93 -1.35 17.24 -24.89
N VAL A 94 -2.33 16.96 -25.75
CA VAL A 94 -3.55 16.24 -25.36
C VAL A 94 -3.19 14.76 -25.24
N THR A 95 -2.65 14.38 -24.08
CA THR A 95 -2.41 12.99 -23.70
C THR A 95 -3.75 12.25 -23.67
N ASP A 96 -3.83 11.08 -24.32
CA ASP A 96 -4.99 10.20 -24.19
C ASP A 96 -5.09 9.69 -22.74
N ILE A 97 -6.27 9.80 -22.14
CA ILE A 97 -6.54 9.34 -20.77
C ILE A 97 -6.36 7.82 -20.61
N PHE A 98 -6.36 7.06 -21.72
CA PHE A 98 -6.11 5.62 -21.74
C PHE A 98 -4.69 5.26 -22.20
N GLN A 99 -3.78 6.23 -22.42
CA GLN A 99 -2.46 5.96 -23.00
C GLN A 99 -1.63 4.96 -22.19
N ASN A 100 -1.76 4.94 -20.86
CA ASN A 100 -1.07 4.00 -19.98
C ASN A 100 -1.56 2.55 -20.22
N ALA A 101 -2.88 2.32 -20.22
CA ALA A 101 -3.52 1.04 -20.54
C ALA A 101 -3.26 0.58 -21.98
N VAL A 102 -3.10 1.51 -22.92
CA VAL A 102 -2.65 1.22 -24.30
C VAL A 102 -1.18 0.78 -24.31
N ASN A 103 -0.31 1.44 -23.54
CA ASN A 103 1.12 1.10 -23.47
C ASN A 103 1.37 -0.32 -22.90
N CYS A 104 0.52 -0.80 -21.99
CA CYS A 104 0.66 -2.14 -21.41
C CYS A 104 0.10 -3.29 -22.28
N LYS A 105 -0.46 -2.99 -23.46
CA LYS A 105 -1.15 -3.97 -24.33
C LYS A 105 -0.31 -5.22 -24.64
N GLY A 106 0.96 -5.03 -25.00
CA GLY A 106 1.91 -6.11 -25.28
C GLY A 106 2.79 -6.53 -24.09
N LEU A 107 2.47 -6.10 -22.86
CA LEU A 107 3.23 -6.49 -21.67
C LEU A 107 2.65 -7.74 -21.04
N GLU A 108 3.38 -8.85 -21.14
CA GLU A 108 3.09 -10.08 -20.41
C GLU A 108 4.08 -10.30 -19.26
N ARG A 109 3.73 -11.19 -18.33
CA ARG A 109 4.57 -11.53 -17.17
C ARG A 109 5.95 -12.06 -17.60
N ARG A 110 7.02 -11.37 -17.19
CA ARG A 110 8.41 -11.82 -17.38
C ARG A 110 8.83 -12.84 -16.30
N PRO A 111 9.94 -13.59 -16.50
CA PRO A 111 10.46 -14.52 -15.50
C PRO A 111 10.81 -13.85 -14.17
N THR A 112 10.72 -14.60 -13.08
CA THR A 112 11.31 -14.25 -11.79
C THR A 112 12.77 -14.70 -11.78
N ALA A 113 13.71 -13.79 -11.49
CA ALA A 113 15.12 -14.12 -11.36
C ALA A 113 15.43 -14.77 -10.00
N LEU A 114 16.39 -15.69 -9.99
CA LEU A 114 16.99 -16.26 -8.78
C LEU A 114 18.51 -16.22 -8.92
N ILE A 115 19.21 -15.72 -7.91
CA ILE A 115 20.68 -15.65 -7.91
C ILE A 115 21.24 -16.15 -6.58
N TYR A 116 22.22 -17.04 -6.66
CA TYR A 116 22.92 -17.69 -5.55
C TYR A 116 24.21 -18.35 -6.07
N ASP A 117 25.15 -18.62 -5.18
CA ASP A 117 26.33 -19.44 -5.49
C ASP A 117 26.60 -20.38 -4.31
N GLU A 118 26.68 -21.69 -4.55
CA GLU A 118 26.83 -22.68 -3.47
C GLU A 118 28.15 -22.55 -2.68
N SER A 119 29.15 -21.82 -3.20
CA SER A 119 30.35 -21.44 -2.43
C SER A 119 30.06 -20.52 -1.24
N MET A 120 28.91 -19.83 -1.20
CA MET A 120 28.48 -19.05 -0.03
C MET A 120 28.20 -19.92 1.21
N SER A 121 28.06 -21.24 1.04
CA SER A 121 28.04 -22.20 2.16
C SER A 121 29.41 -22.41 2.84
N GLN A 122 30.51 -21.91 2.26
CA GLN A 122 31.86 -22.05 2.83
C GLN A 122 32.18 -21.01 3.92
N HIS A 123 31.35 -20.00 4.12
CA HIS A 123 31.55 -18.97 5.14
C HIS A 123 31.02 -19.49 6.50
N CYS A 124 31.89 -19.72 7.49
CA CYS A 124 31.47 -20.14 8.82
C CYS A 124 32.43 -19.64 9.90
N CYS A 125 31.93 -19.53 11.13
CA CYS A 125 32.78 -19.30 12.29
C CYS A 125 33.60 -20.57 12.56
N LEU A 126 34.92 -20.42 12.75
CA LEU A 126 35.84 -21.55 12.95
C LEU A 126 35.97 -21.96 14.42
N TRP A 127 35.76 -20.99 15.32
CA TRP A 127 35.96 -21.14 16.76
C TRP A 127 34.68 -21.35 17.57
N ASP A 128 33.52 -21.00 17.00
CA ASP A 128 32.18 -21.30 17.54
C ASP A 128 31.36 -22.02 16.45
N LYS A 129 30.77 -23.17 16.78
CA LYS A 129 30.01 -24.02 15.85
C LYS A 129 28.50 -23.83 15.93
N GLU A 130 28.01 -23.29 17.04
CA GLU A 130 26.58 -23.06 17.28
C GLU A 130 26.18 -21.61 16.91
N HIS A 131 27.16 -20.78 16.53
CA HIS A 131 27.01 -19.43 16.01
C HIS A 131 25.87 -19.31 14.98
N TYR A 132 24.92 -18.39 15.25
CA TYR A 132 23.66 -18.32 14.50
C TYR A 132 23.82 -18.01 13.02
N GLU A 133 24.72 -17.10 12.63
CA GLU A 133 25.04 -16.89 11.22
C GLU A 133 25.93 -18.04 10.73
N CYS A 134 25.32 -19.02 10.07
CA CYS A 134 25.93 -20.29 9.68
C CYS A 134 25.53 -20.75 8.25
N PRO A 135 26.30 -21.64 7.60
CA PRO A 135 26.03 -22.16 6.24
C PRO A 135 24.61 -22.67 6.00
N GLN A 136 24.03 -23.32 7.02
CA GLN A 136 22.71 -23.94 6.96
C GLN A 136 21.61 -22.92 6.67
N ARG A 137 21.80 -21.63 7.03
CA ARG A 137 20.86 -20.55 6.66
C ARG A 137 20.66 -20.46 5.14
N PHE A 138 21.73 -20.64 4.38
CA PHE A 138 21.72 -20.63 2.92
C PHE A 138 21.24 -21.97 2.35
N THR A 139 21.78 -23.11 2.82
CA THR A 139 21.43 -24.41 2.24
C THR A 139 19.96 -24.77 2.48
N ARG A 140 19.44 -24.56 3.70
CA ARG A 140 18.04 -24.90 4.05
C ARG A 140 17.03 -24.10 3.24
N VAL A 141 17.34 -22.84 2.88
CA VAL A 141 16.50 -22.03 1.97
C VAL A 141 16.51 -22.62 0.56
N LEU A 142 17.68 -22.97 0.00
CA LEU A 142 17.76 -23.58 -1.33
C LEU A 142 17.11 -24.98 -1.37
N GLU A 143 17.35 -25.80 -0.35
CA GLU A 143 16.68 -27.09 -0.13
C GLU A 143 15.15 -26.91 -0.17
N ARG A 144 14.60 -25.96 0.61
CA ARG A 144 13.14 -25.74 0.67
C ARG A 144 12.57 -25.15 -0.62
N CYS A 145 13.32 -24.31 -1.33
CA CYS A 145 12.95 -23.83 -2.66
C CYS A 145 12.93 -24.98 -3.70
N ARG A 146 13.85 -25.95 -3.61
CA ARG A 146 13.88 -27.16 -4.46
C ARG A 146 12.78 -28.16 -4.08
N GLU A 147 12.51 -28.38 -2.79
CA GLU A 147 11.39 -29.19 -2.28
C GLU A 147 10.02 -28.73 -2.81
N LEU A 148 9.82 -27.41 -2.90
CA LEU A 148 8.58 -26.80 -3.40
C LEU A 148 8.59 -26.58 -4.93
N ASN A 149 9.61 -27.09 -5.64
CA ASN A 149 9.83 -26.94 -7.08
C ASN A 149 9.74 -25.46 -7.53
N LEU A 150 10.39 -24.55 -6.79
CA LEU A 150 10.37 -23.10 -7.04
C LEU A 150 11.60 -22.63 -7.81
N ALA A 151 12.78 -23.16 -7.52
CA ALA A 151 14.03 -22.78 -8.19
C ALA A 151 13.98 -23.11 -9.69
N GLU A 152 13.40 -24.27 -10.01
CA GLU A 152 13.17 -24.82 -11.35
C GLU A 152 12.18 -24.00 -12.18
N ARG A 153 11.48 -23.05 -11.55
CA ARG A 153 10.53 -22.11 -12.19
C ARG A 153 11.13 -20.71 -12.37
N CYS A 154 12.32 -20.46 -11.82
CA CYS A 154 13.01 -19.18 -11.93
C CYS A 154 13.94 -19.14 -13.15
N MET A 155 14.28 -17.92 -13.56
CA MET A 155 15.44 -17.68 -14.41
C MET A 155 16.66 -17.56 -13.51
N GLU A 156 17.46 -18.63 -13.43
CA GLU A 156 18.72 -18.61 -12.69
C GLU A 156 19.70 -17.62 -13.34
N LEU A 157 20.34 -16.79 -12.50
CA LEU A 157 21.38 -15.85 -12.89
C LEU A 157 22.73 -16.32 -12.35
N GLN A 158 23.80 -16.05 -13.09
CA GLN A 158 25.15 -16.31 -12.61
C GLN A 158 25.58 -15.23 -11.62
N SER A 159 25.99 -15.64 -10.42
CA SER A 159 26.65 -14.79 -9.44
C SER A 159 27.97 -14.21 -10.00
N ARG A 160 28.27 -12.97 -9.60
CA ARG A 160 29.52 -12.28 -9.91
C ARG A 160 30.07 -11.59 -8.67
N SER A 161 31.39 -11.46 -8.57
CA SER A 161 32.01 -10.57 -7.60
C SER A 161 31.73 -9.11 -7.95
N ALA A 162 31.49 -8.28 -6.93
CA ALA A 162 31.47 -6.83 -7.08
C ALA A 162 32.87 -6.31 -7.44
N THR A 163 32.96 -5.30 -8.30
CA THR A 163 34.27 -4.65 -8.55
C THR A 163 34.64 -3.75 -7.37
N ARG A 164 35.93 -3.47 -7.22
CA ARG A 164 36.44 -2.53 -6.20
C ARG A 164 35.79 -1.15 -6.33
N GLU A 165 35.56 -0.69 -7.55
CA GLU A 165 34.87 0.57 -7.87
C GLU A 165 33.38 0.54 -7.50
N GLU A 166 32.76 -0.64 -7.45
CA GLU A 166 31.40 -0.79 -6.93
C GLU A 166 31.38 -0.64 -5.41
N ILE A 167 32.25 -1.33 -4.67
CA ILE A 167 32.35 -1.24 -3.21
C ILE A 167 32.69 0.18 -2.74
N LEU A 168 33.64 0.84 -3.41
CA LEU A 168 34.12 2.18 -3.07
C LEU A 168 33.13 3.32 -3.37
N ARG A 169 31.92 3.03 -3.87
CA ARG A 169 30.83 4.03 -3.92
C ARG A 169 30.36 4.44 -2.53
N LEU A 170 30.38 3.52 -1.57
CA LEU A 170 29.88 3.75 -0.21
C LEU A 170 30.93 3.50 0.88
N HIS A 171 31.73 2.43 0.75
CA HIS A 171 32.77 2.09 1.74
C HIS A 171 34.10 2.79 1.45
N THR A 172 34.96 2.94 2.46
CA THR A 172 36.30 3.53 2.30
C THR A 172 37.31 2.55 1.68
N GLU A 173 38.37 3.12 1.09
CA GLU A 173 39.56 2.38 0.64
C GLU A 173 40.14 1.50 1.75
N GLU A 174 40.26 2.08 2.96
CA GLU A 174 40.78 1.38 4.12
C GLU A 174 39.91 0.18 4.51
N HIS A 175 38.58 0.30 4.44
CA HIS A 175 37.63 -0.78 4.73
C HIS A 175 37.78 -1.96 3.76
N PHE A 176 37.84 -1.66 2.46
CA PHE A 176 38.06 -2.65 1.41
C PHE A 176 39.39 -3.37 1.59
N GLU A 177 40.50 -2.63 1.74
CA GLU A 177 41.83 -3.22 1.89
C GLU A 177 42.02 -3.94 3.24
N ARG A 178 41.33 -3.51 4.31
CA ARG A 178 41.35 -4.19 5.61
C ARG A 178 40.67 -5.56 5.54
N LEU A 179 39.55 -5.69 4.85
CA LEU A 179 38.92 -6.99 4.63
C LEU A 179 39.72 -7.86 3.66
N LYS A 180 40.24 -7.27 2.59
CA LYS A 180 41.11 -7.95 1.62
C LYS A 180 42.37 -8.55 2.26
N GLN A 181 42.89 -7.94 3.31
CA GLN A 181 44.02 -8.46 4.10
C GLN A 181 43.70 -9.72 4.93
N THR A 182 42.42 -10.13 5.06
CA THR A 182 42.04 -11.40 5.71
C THR A 182 41.91 -12.56 4.73
N ALA A 183 41.85 -12.28 3.42
CA ALA A 183 41.63 -13.28 2.38
C ALA A 183 42.69 -14.39 2.40
N GLY A 184 42.24 -15.64 2.49
CA GLY A 184 43.08 -16.84 2.52
C GLY A 184 43.83 -17.09 3.82
N ILE A 185 43.71 -16.24 4.86
CA ILE A 185 44.40 -16.46 6.14
C ILE A 185 43.77 -17.64 6.89
N ARG A 186 44.62 -18.61 7.26
CA ARG A 186 44.27 -19.81 8.04
C ARG A 186 45.01 -19.77 9.38
N ASP A 187 44.58 -18.83 10.21
CA ASP A 187 45.19 -18.45 11.49
C ASP A 187 44.04 -18.03 12.41
N ASP A 188 43.37 -19.04 12.96
CA ASP A 188 42.05 -18.90 13.59
C ASP A 188 42.12 -18.01 14.84
N GLU A 189 43.20 -18.11 15.63
CA GLU A 189 43.46 -17.22 16.78
C GLU A 189 43.58 -15.76 16.36
N ARG A 190 44.31 -15.48 15.26
CA ARG A 190 44.45 -14.12 14.72
C ARG A 190 43.15 -13.59 14.10
N MET A 191 42.35 -14.45 13.48
CA MET A 191 41.06 -14.07 12.93
C MET A 191 40.02 -13.83 14.03
N GLU A 192 40.03 -14.62 15.11
CA GLU A 192 39.22 -14.36 16.31
C GLU A 192 39.63 -13.05 17.00
N GLU A 193 40.94 -12.83 17.19
CA GLU A 193 41.50 -11.58 17.73
C GLU A 193 41.06 -10.35 16.91
N LEU A 194 41.11 -10.43 15.58
CA LEU A 194 40.64 -9.35 14.71
C LEU A 194 39.11 -9.18 14.76
N SER A 195 38.37 -10.29 14.81
CA SER A 195 36.90 -10.29 14.87
C SER A 195 36.39 -9.64 16.15
N SER A 196 37.03 -9.91 17.29
CA SER A 196 36.66 -9.36 18.60
C SER A 196 36.77 -7.82 18.71
N ARG A 197 37.26 -7.13 17.67
CA ARG A 197 37.34 -5.65 17.59
C ARG A 197 36.10 -5.01 16.96
N TYR A 198 35.18 -5.83 16.47
CA TYR A 198 33.95 -5.42 15.82
C TYR A 198 32.76 -6.07 16.52
N ASP A 199 31.68 -5.32 16.64
CA ASP A 199 30.46 -5.81 17.26
C ASP A 199 29.79 -6.89 16.39
N SER A 200 29.63 -8.07 16.97
CA SER A 200 28.89 -9.21 16.41
C SER A 200 29.43 -9.66 15.04
N ILE A 201 30.73 -9.97 14.98
CA ILE A 201 31.47 -10.35 13.76
C ILE A 201 32.31 -11.61 13.98
N TYR A 202 32.42 -12.45 12.94
CA TYR A 202 33.46 -13.46 12.78
C TYR A 202 34.10 -13.38 11.40
N ILE A 203 35.39 -13.68 11.27
CA ILE A 203 36.14 -13.61 10.01
C ILE A 203 36.68 -14.98 9.64
N HIS A 204 36.37 -15.41 8.41
CA HIS A 204 36.80 -16.67 7.80
C HIS A 204 37.74 -16.38 6.60
N PRO A 205 38.69 -17.27 6.25
CA PRO A 205 39.55 -17.12 5.06
C PRO A 205 38.85 -16.79 3.73
N SER A 206 37.55 -17.07 3.59
CA SER A 206 36.75 -16.71 2.39
C SER A 206 35.85 -15.49 2.54
N THR A 207 35.80 -14.82 3.71
CA THR A 207 34.88 -13.68 3.97
C THR A 207 34.98 -12.61 2.89
N PHE A 208 36.19 -12.20 2.50
CA PHE A 208 36.38 -11.14 1.50
C PHE A 208 35.75 -11.49 0.15
N GLU A 209 36.13 -12.63 -0.43
CA GLU A 209 35.65 -13.07 -1.75
C GLU A 209 34.14 -13.32 -1.75
N LEU A 210 33.60 -13.93 -0.70
CA LEU A 210 32.16 -14.18 -0.58
C LEU A 210 31.36 -12.91 -0.30
N SER A 211 31.92 -11.91 0.39
CA SER A 211 31.30 -10.58 0.51
C SER A 211 31.22 -9.88 -0.85
N LEU A 212 32.29 -9.95 -1.66
CA LEU A 212 32.24 -9.45 -3.04
C LEU A 212 31.19 -10.20 -3.87
N LEU A 213 31.11 -11.52 -3.73
CA LEU A 213 30.15 -12.35 -4.48
C LEU A 213 28.69 -12.07 -4.07
N ALA A 214 28.42 -11.87 -2.77
CA ALA A 214 27.11 -11.49 -2.25
C ALA A 214 26.67 -10.11 -2.76
N THR A 215 27.54 -9.10 -2.66
CA THR A 215 27.26 -7.75 -3.17
C THR A 215 27.09 -7.77 -4.70
N GLY A 216 28.01 -8.39 -5.44
CA GLY A 216 27.96 -8.39 -6.91
C GLY A 216 26.77 -9.15 -7.47
N SER A 217 26.31 -10.21 -6.80
CA SER A 217 25.05 -10.89 -7.10
C SER A 217 23.84 -9.98 -6.86
N THR A 218 23.86 -9.17 -5.81
CA THR A 218 22.79 -8.20 -5.51
C THR A 218 22.70 -7.13 -6.59
N ILE A 219 23.85 -6.62 -7.05
CA ILE A 219 23.91 -5.65 -8.15
C ILE A 219 23.45 -6.30 -9.47
N GLU A 220 23.93 -7.50 -9.81
CA GLU A 220 23.55 -8.19 -11.04
C GLU A 220 22.03 -8.44 -11.12
N LEU A 221 21.40 -8.84 -10.02
CA LEU A 221 19.93 -8.96 -9.93
C LEU A 221 19.26 -7.64 -10.30
N VAL A 222 19.66 -6.54 -9.68
CA VAL A 222 19.12 -5.19 -9.95
C VAL A 222 19.35 -4.78 -11.42
N ASP A 223 20.53 -5.07 -11.98
CA ASP A 223 20.84 -4.84 -13.39
C ASP A 223 19.87 -5.59 -14.32
N GLN A 224 19.56 -6.87 -14.03
CA GLN A 224 18.62 -7.66 -14.84
C GLN A 224 17.16 -7.20 -14.69
N LEU A 225 16.76 -6.64 -13.52
CA LEU A 225 15.43 -6.06 -13.32
C LEU A 225 15.27 -4.74 -14.08
N ILE A 226 16.26 -3.84 -14.00
CA ILE A 226 16.22 -2.53 -14.67
C ILE A 226 16.33 -2.70 -16.19
N ALA A 227 17.17 -3.62 -16.67
CA ALA A 227 17.22 -4.02 -18.07
C ALA A 227 15.92 -4.71 -18.55
N GLY A 228 15.03 -5.10 -17.63
CA GLY A 228 13.74 -5.70 -17.94
C GLY A 228 13.82 -7.12 -18.52
N LYS A 229 14.89 -7.87 -18.20
CA LYS A 229 15.02 -9.29 -18.56
C LYS A 229 14.18 -10.18 -17.65
N ALA A 230 14.18 -9.87 -16.35
CA ALA A 230 13.26 -10.42 -15.35
C ALA A 230 12.18 -9.39 -14.98
N GLN A 231 11.13 -9.85 -14.29
CA GLN A 231 10.11 -8.98 -13.70
C GLN A 231 10.56 -8.48 -12.32
N ASN A 232 10.98 -9.43 -11.50
CA ASN A 232 11.36 -9.35 -10.09
C ASN A 232 12.34 -10.48 -9.80
N GLY A 233 12.89 -10.57 -8.59
CA GLY A 233 13.72 -11.72 -8.23
C GLY A 233 14.26 -11.72 -6.82
N MET A 234 15.00 -12.79 -6.49
CA MET A 234 15.56 -13.04 -5.17
C MET A 234 17.05 -13.36 -5.24
N ALA A 235 17.83 -12.74 -4.35
CA ALA A 235 19.21 -13.05 -4.07
C ALA A 235 19.30 -13.85 -2.76
N ILE A 236 19.58 -15.15 -2.87
CA ILE A 236 19.85 -16.02 -1.71
C ILE A 236 21.36 -15.97 -1.52
N ILE A 237 21.81 -15.12 -0.60
CA ILE A 237 23.22 -14.76 -0.43
C ILE A 237 23.65 -14.78 1.04
N ARG A 238 24.95 -14.87 1.27
CA ARG A 238 25.60 -14.53 2.55
C ARG A 238 27.11 -14.27 2.33
N PRO A 239 27.78 -13.44 3.15
CA PRO A 239 27.27 -12.77 4.36
C PRO A 239 26.21 -11.69 4.08
N PRO A 240 25.40 -11.32 5.10
CA PRO A 240 24.43 -10.22 5.02
C PRO A 240 25.12 -8.85 4.85
N GLY A 241 24.32 -7.80 4.64
CA GLY A 241 24.79 -6.47 4.27
C GLY A 241 24.24 -5.29 5.07
N HIS A 242 22.98 -5.28 5.49
CA HIS A 242 22.31 -4.06 5.98
C HIS A 242 22.99 -3.33 7.17
N HIS A 243 23.73 -4.05 8.03
CA HIS A 243 24.51 -3.44 9.12
C HIS A 243 25.87 -2.87 8.71
N ALA A 244 26.44 -3.28 7.57
CA ALA A 244 27.81 -2.92 7.19
C ALA A 244 27.95 -1.41 7.01
N MET A 245 28.93 -0.83 7.69
CA MET A 245 29.12 0.62 7.77
C MET A 245 30.23 1.11 6.83
N LYS A 246 30.29 2.42 6.63
CA LYS A 246 31.24 3.09 5.72
C LYS A 246 32.72 2.69 5.91
N ALA A 247 33.14 2.39 7.13
CA ALA A 247 34.54 2.09 7.46
C ALA A 247 34.71 0.96 8.50
N GLU A 248 33.66 0.19 8.77
CA GLU A 248 33.57 -0.71 9.93
C GLU A 248 32.63 -1.90 9.65
N PHE A 249 33.00 -3.10 10.12
CA PHE A 249 32.17 -4.31 10.06
C PHE A 249 31.25 -4.34 11.29
N ASN A 250 30.02 -4.83 11.15
CA ASN A 250 29.05 -4.90 12.25
C ASN A 250 27.96 -5.94 11.94
N GLY A 251 27.46 -6.67 12.94
CA GLY A 251 26.26 -7.52 12.80
C GLY A 251 26.34 -8.53 11.65
N TYR A 252 27.42 -9.31 11.61
CA TYR A 252 27.75 -10.28 10.55
C TYR A 252 27.96 -9.67 9.14
N CYS A 253 27.82 -8.35 8.97
CA CYS A 253 27.84 -7.67 7.68
C CYS A 253 29.21 -7.02 7.40
N PHE A 254 29.68 -7.18 6.15
CA PHE A 254 31.00 -6.71 5.71
C PHE A 254 30.95 -5.60 4.64
N PHE A 255 30.15 -5.80 3.60
CA PHE A 255 29.79 -4.78 2.59
C PHE A 255 28.28 -4.70 2.50
N ASN A 256 27.72 -3.49 2.35
CA ASN A 256 26.28 -3.32 2.38
C ASN A 256 25.65 -3.66 1.03
N ASN A 257 25.32 -4.95 0.85
CA ASN A 257 24.77 -5.53 -0.36
C ASN A 257 23.63 -4.68 -0.98
N VAL A 258 22.64 -4.31 -0.18
CA VAL A 258 21.45 -3.57 -0.63
C VAL A 258 21.78 -2.11 -0.92
N ALA A 259 22.51 -1.42 -0.04
CA ALA A 259 22.86 -0.02 -0.27
C ALA A 259 23.80 0.15 -1.49
N LEU A 260 24.74 -0.76 -1.72
CA LEU A 260 25.65 -0.71 -2.87
C LEU A 260 24.91 -0.92 -4.20
N ALA A 261 23.93 -1.81 -4.24
CA ALA A 261 23.09 -2.00 -5.43
C ALA A 261 22.07 -0.87 -5.64
N ALA A 262 21.51 -0.29 -4.57
CA ALA A 262 20.72 0.94 -4.67
C ALA A 262 21.56 2.10 -5.21
N GLN A 263 22.77 2.32 -4.67
CA GLN A 263 23.70 3.34 -5.14
C GLN A 263 24.13 3.10 -6.60
N HIS A 264 24.35 1.84 -7.01
CA HIS A 264 24.59 1.49 -8.42
C HIS A 264 23.39 1.91 -9.29
N ALA A 265 22.15 1.64 -8.88
CA ALA A 265 20.95 2.03 -9.62
C ALA A 265 20.76 3.56 -9.73
N LEU A 266 21.15 4.33 -8.72
CA LEU A 266 21.18 5.80 -8.76
C LEU A 266 22.30 6.32 -9.68
N ASP A 267 23.50 5.75 -9.61
CA ASP A 267 24.69 6.29 -10.29
C ASP A 267 24.88 5.80 -11.72
N VAL A 268 24.46 4.58 -12.06
CA VAL A 268 24.63 3.97 -13.39
C VAL A 268 23.33 4.08 -14.17
N HIS A 269 22.24 3.52 -13.64
CA HIS A 269 20.94 3.49 -14.31
C HIS A 269 20.14 4.80 -14.20
N LYS A 270 20.60 5.73 -13.36
CA LYS A 270 20.01 7.07 -13.16
C LYS A 270 18.57 7.03 -12.65
N LEU A 271 18.22 6.02 -11.84
CA LEU A 271 16.97 6.05 -11.09
C LEU A 271 16.94 7.26 -10.14
N GLN A 272 15.74 7.75 -9.87
CA GLN A 272 15.48 8.94 -9.05
C GLN A 272 14.71 8.61 -7.77
N ARG A 273 14.03 7.46 -7.70
CA ARG A 273 13.24 7.03 -6.54
C ARG A 273 13.39 5.53 -6.28
N ILE A 274 14.09 5.14 -5.23
CA ILE A 274 14.26 3.75 -4.78
C ILE A 274 13.63 3.61 -3.40
N LEU A 275 12.83 2.56 -3.19
CA LEU A 275 12.29 2.23 -1.87
C LEU A 275 13.02 0.99 -1.35
N ILE A 276 13.72 1.15 -0.22
CA ILE A 276 14.34 0.06 0.52
C ILE A 276 13.45 -0.25 1.73
N ILE A 277 12.97 -1.49 1.79
CA ILE A 277 12.19 -2.01 2.91
C ILE A 277 13.06 -3.02 3.65
N ASP A 278 13.42 -2.71 4.88
CA ASP A 278 14.07 -3.61 5.82
C ASP A 278 13.02 -4.17 6.78
N TYR A 279 12.88 -5.50 6.77
CA TYR A 279 11.97 -6.27 7.62
C TYR A 279 12.67 -7.48 8.26
N ASP A 280 14.00 -7.46 8.22
CA ASP A 280 14.83 -8.06 9.26
C ASP A 280 14.45 -7.47 10.63
N VAL A 281 14.56 -8.26 11.70
CA VAL A 281 14.18 -7.82 13.04
C VAL A 281 15.21 -6.87 13.67
N HIS A 282 16.37 -6.69 13.05
CA HIS A 282 17.41 -5.76 13.50
C HIS A 282 17.39 -4.48 12.65
N HIS A 283 17.77 -3.36 13.25
CA HIS A 283 17.84 -2.09 12.52
C HIS A 283 19.08 -2.07 11.61
N GLY A 284 18.89 -2.04 10.29
CA GLY A 284 19.92 -1.80 9.26
C GLY A 284 20.54 -0.40 9.31
N GLN A 285 21.18 -0.04 10.42
CA GLN A 285 21.80 1.26 10.67
C GLN A 285 22.84 1.63 9.61
N GLY A 286 23.53 0.66 9.02
CA GLY A 286 24.42 0.87 7.88
C GLY A 286 23.67 1.47 6.69
N THR A 287 22.57 0.82 6.28
CA THR A 287 21.69 1.27 5.18
C THR A 287 21.06 2.64 5.47
N GLN A 288 20.54 2.86 6.69
CA GLN A 288 20.07 4.17 7.16
C GLN A 288 21.15 5.25 6.96
N ARG A 289 22.36 5.02 7.49
CA ARG A 289 23.45 6.00 7.48
C ARG A 289 23.95 6.37 6.09
N PHE A 290 23.85 5.46 5.10
CA PHE A 290 24.21 5.78 3.72
C PHE A 290 23.21 6.73 3.02
N PHE A 291 21.91 6.62 3.33
CA PHE A 291 20.86 7.40 2.65
C PHE A 291 20.20 8.50 3.50
N TYR A 292 20.63 8.70 4.74
CA TYR A 292 20.09 9.66 5.73
C TYR A 292 19.97 11.13 5.28
N ASN A 293 20.46 11.49 4.09
CA ASN A 293 20.45 12.84 3.52
C ASN A 293 20.02 12.87 2.03
N ASP A 294 19.55 11.74 1.47
CA ASP A 294 19.22 11.61 0.03
C ASP A 294 17.73 11.29 -0.21
N PRO A 295 16.90 12.26 -0.63
CA PRO A 295 15.47 12.05 -0.88
C PRO A 295 15.17 11.20 -2.13
N ARG A 296 16.19 10.71 -2.84
CA ARG A 296 16.02 9.71 -3.90
C ARG A 296 15.80 8.30 -3.34
N VAL A 297 16.05 8.08 -2.05
CA VAL A 297 15.84 6.79 -1.39
C VAL A 297 14.90 6.98 -0.21
N VAL A 298 13.81 6.22 -0.17
CA VAL A 298 13.08 5.99 1.07
C VAL A 298 13.67 4.73 1.70
N TYR A 299 14.18 4.84 2.92
CA TYR A 299 14.54 3.69 3.75
C TYR A 299 13.43 3.49 4.80
N PHE A 300 13.02 2.24 5.01
CA PHE A 300 11.94 1.89 5.91
C PHE A 300 12.31 0.62 6.69
N SER A 301 12.42 0.67 8.02
CA SER A 301 12.86 -0.46 8.85
C SER A 301 11.84 -0.83 9.94
N ILE A 302 11.56 -2.13 10.10
CA ILE A 302 10.69 -2.69 11.16
C ILE A 302 11.51 -3.62 12.05
N HIS A 303 11.93 -3.16 13.22
CA HIS A 303 12.92 -3.87 14.04
C HIS A 303 12.57 -3.91 15.52
N ARG A 304 13.01 -4.96 16.24
CA ARG A 304 13.02 -5.01 17.71
C ARG A 304 13.89 -3.87 18.24
N PHE A 305 13.41 -3.18 19.27
CA PHE A 305 14.08 -2.01 19.83
C PHE A 305 14.05 -1.99 21.36
N GLU A 306 12.89 -2.28 21.96
CA GLU A 306 12.69 -2.34 23.41
C GLU A 306 13.31 -1.11 24.12
N HIS A 307 12.95 0.09 23.66
CA HIS A 307 13.46 1.38 24.15
C HIS A 307 15.00 1.51 24.11
N GLY A 308 15.64 0.91 23.10
CA GLY A 308 17.09 0.89 22.90
C GLY A 308 17.83 -0.20 23.69
N SER A 309 17.12 -1.04 24.45
CA SER A 309 17.75 -2.15 25.18
C SER A 309 18.04 -3.37 24.29
N PHE A 310 17.41 -3.48 23.12
CA PHE A 310 17.79 -4.48 22.11
C PHE A 310 18.91 -3.98 21.18
N TRP A 311 19.69 -4.92 20.65
CA TRP A 311 20.82 -4.65 19.75
C TRP A 311 20.33 -4.05 18.40
N PRO A 312 21.03 -3.08 17.77
CA PRO A 312 22.37 -2.56 18.06
C PRO A 312 22.45 -1.45 19.12
N HIS A 313 21.41 -1.27 19.96
CA HIS A 313 21.41 -0.29 21.06
C HIS A 313 21.62 1.17 20.61
N LEU A 314 21.10 1.54 19.43
CA LEU A 314 21.31 2.86 18.84
C LEU A 314 20.09 3.77 18.99
N HIS A 315 20.31 4.95 19.57
CA HIS A 315 19.30 6.00 19.75
C HIS A 315 18.74 6.54 18.42
N GLU A 316 19.49 6.41 17.32
CA GLU A 316 19.04 6.72 15.96
C GLU A 316 18.22 5.62 15.28
N SER A 317 17.97 4.48 15.94
CA SER A 317 17.00 3.47 15.48
C SER A 317 15.55 3.82 15.86
N ASP A 318 15.34 4.76 16.79
CA ASP A 318 14.00 5.16 17.21
C ASP A 318 13.26 5.97 16.13
N TYR A 319 11.93 6.05 16.22
CA TYR A 319 11.05 6.64 15.19
C TYR A 319 11.32 8.13 14.90
N HIS A 320 12.02 8.84 15.80
CA HIS A 320 12.33 10.26 15.65
C HIS A 320 13.50 10.54 14.69
N ALA A 321 14.25 9.52 14.26
CA ALA A 321 15.40 9.64 13.36
C ALA A 321 14.97 9.73 11.88
N ILE A 322 14.21 10.77 11.53
CA ILE A 322 13.51 10.87 10.24
C ILE A 322 14.40 11.22 9.03
N GLY A 323 15.73 11.22 9.17
CA GLY A 323 16.66 11.72 8.16
C GLY A 323 17.19 13.13 8.47
N SER A 324 17.87 13.72 7.51
CA SER A 324 18.54 15.02 7.62
C SER A 324 18.59 15.76 6.28
N GLY A 325 18.77 17.09 6.32
CA GLY A 325 18.92 17.92 5.12
C GLY A 325 17.80 17.68 4.08
N PRO A 326 18.12 17.56 2.78
CA PRO A 326 17.14 17.18 1.75
C PRO A 326 16.46 15.82 2.00
N GLY A 327 17.09 14.89 2.70
CA GLY A 327 16.52 13.58 3.07
C GLY A 327 15.60 13.59 4.31
N THR A 328 15.32 14.76 4.90
CA THR A 328 14.43 14.85 6.08
C THR A 328 13.01 14.40 5.72
N GLY A 329 12.54 13.36 6.41
CA GLY A 329 11.27 12.67 6.17
C GLY A 329 11.39 11.38 5.35
N TYR A 330 12.57 11.02 4.82
CA TYR A 330 12.74 9.86 3.93
C TYR A 330 13.29 8.61 4.64
N ASN A 331 13.56 8.69 5.95
CA ASN A 331 14.06 7.59 6.76
C ASN A 331 13.03 7.19 7.83
N PHE A 332 12.36 6.07 7.64
CA PHE A 332 11.31 5.57 8.53
C PHE A 332 11.82 4.45 9.41
N ASN A 333 11.76 4.64 10.72
CA ASN A 333 12.00 3.60 11.71
C ASN A 333 10.70 3.25 12.43
N VAL A 334 10.37 1.97 12.51
CA VAL A 334 9.22 1.44 13.26
C VAL A 334 9.74 0.54 14.40
N PRO A 335 10.10 1.13 15.55
CA PRO A 335 10.69 0.40 16.67
C PRO A 335 9.65 -0.43 17.42
N LEU A 336 9.84 -1.75 17.42
CA LEU A 336 9.02 -2.70 18.16
C LEU A 336 9.50 -2.75 19.62
N ASN A 337 8.72 -2.16 20.52
CA ASN A 337 9.05 -2.01 21.94
C ASN A 337 8.66 -3.20 22.82
N ALA A 338 8.26 -4.33 22.23
CA ALA A 338 8.03 -5.60 22.92
C ALA A 338 8.21 -6.78 21.94
N THR A 339 8.56 -7.94 22.48
CA THR A 339 8.64 -9.22 21.74
C THR A 339 7.27 -9.83 21.44
N GLY A 340 7.24 -10.79 20.51
CA GLY A 340 6.04 -11.54 20.13
C GLY A 340 5.07 -10.81 19.19
N MET A 341 5.53 -9.80 18.45
CA MET A 341 4.75 -9.13 17.40
C MET A 341 4.31 -10.14 16.33
N THR A 342 3.08 -10.02 15.85
CA THR A 342 2.37 -11.07 15.11
C THR A 342 2.14 -10.72 13.63
N ASN A 343 1.45 -11.61 12.90
CA ASN A 343 0.93 -11.33 11.57
C ASN A 343 0.13 -10.01 11.51
N GLY A 344 -0.73 -9.75 12.50
CA GLY A 344 -1.61 -8.56 12.53
C GLY A 344 -0.82 -7.28 12.73
N ASP A 345 0.20 -7.32 13.59
CA ASP A 345 1.12 -6.23 13.86
C ASP A 345 1.88 -5.81 12.58
N TYR A 346 2.49 -6.76 11.86
CA TYR A 346 3.22 -6.48 10.62
C TYR A 346 2.30 -6.02 9.47
N LEU A 347 1.10 -6.62 9.33
CA LEU A 347 0.11 -6.17 8.35
C LEU A 347 -0.35 -4.73 8.61
N ALA A 348 -0.53 -4.34 9.88
CA ALA A 348 -0.90 -2.99 10.25
C ALA A 348 0.20 -1.96 9.90
N ILE A 349 1.48 -2.28 10.14
CA ILE A 349 2.59 -1.39 9.73
C ILE A 349 2.59 -1.17 8.22
N PHE A 350 2.35 -2.25 7.45
CA PHE A 350 2.28 -2.18 5.99
C PHE A 350 1.09 -1.32 5.52
N GLN A 351 -0.11 -1.56 6.05
CA GLN A 351 -1.36 -0.92 5.61
C GLN A 351 -1.50 0.54 6.08
N GLN A 352 -1.06 0.84 7.31
CA GLN A 352 -1.29 2.13 7.95
C GLN A 352 -0.15 3.14 7.70
N LEU A 353 1.06 2.69 7.36
CA LEU A 353 2.24 3.56 7.16
C LEU A 353 2.97 3.31 5.84
N LEU A 354 3.52 2.11 5.61
CA LEU A 354 4.44 1.86 4.48
C LEU A 354 3.75 1.97 3.10
N LEU A 355 2.62 1.29 2.89
CA LEU A 355 1.95 1.27 1.59
C LEU A 355 1.41 2.66 1.20
N PRO A 356 0.78 3.46 2.08
CA PRO A 356 0.46 4.87 1.80
C PRO A 356 1.68 5.70 1.36
N VAL A 357 2.82 5.55 2.04
CA VAL A 357 4.08 6.25 1.70
C VAL A 357 4.63 5.79 0.35
N ALA A 358 4.69 4.48 0.11
CA ALA A 358 5.17 3.91 -1.16
C ALA A 358 4.28 4.32 -2.35
N LEU A 359 2.97 4.43 -2.14
CA LEU A 359 2.00 4.92 -3.12
C LEU A 359 2.21 6.41 -3.45
N GLU A 360 2.51 7.26 -2.46
CA GLU A 360 2.86 8.67 -2.69
C GLU A 360 4.25 8.84 -3.33
N PHE A 361 5.23 8.02 -2.93
CA PHE A 361 6.62 8.09 -3.40
C PHE A 361 6.78 7.60 -4.85
N GLN A 362 5.95 6.67 -5.32
CA GLN A 362 6.01 6.12 -6.69
C GLN A 362 7.42 5.60 -7.05
N PRO A 363 7.97 4.62 -6.31
CA PRO A 363 9.32 4.11 -6.53
C PRO A 363 9.50 3.51 -7.93
N GLU A 364 10.71 3.61 -8.46
CA GLU A 364 11.13 3.06 -9.76
C GLU A 364 11.79 1.69 -9.62
N LEU A 365 12.31 1.39 -8.43
CA LEU A 365 12.81 0.09 -7.97
C LEU A 365 12.41 -0.07 -6.50
N ILE A 366 11.99 -1.28 -6.12
CA ILE A 366 11.86 -1.67 -4.71
C ILE A 366 12.93 -2.71 -4.40
N MET A 367 13.63 -2.51 -3.30
CA MET A 367 14.59 -3.46 -2.72
C MET A 367 14.10 -3.86 -1.33
N VAL A 368 14.28 -5.13 -0.98
CA VAL A 368 13.82 -5.66 0.30
C VAL A 368 14.99 -6.37 1.00
N SER A 369 15.51 -5.77 2.07
CA SER A 369 16.46 -6.37 3.01
C SER A 369 15.69 -7.39 3.83
N ALA A 370 15.89 -8.67 3.54
CA ALA A 370 15.00 -9.75 3.93
C ALA A 370 15.61 -10.67 4.98
N GLY A 371 15.55 -10.22 6.23
CA GLY A 371 15.68 -11.10 7.38
C GLY A 371 14.41 -11.92 7.62
N TYR A 372 14.59 -13.10 8.18
CA TYR A 372 13.50 -13.99 8.61
C TYR A 372 13.60 -14.31 10.11
N ASP A 373 14.11 -13.37 10.89
CA ASP A 373 14.27 -13.41 12.35
C ASP A 373 13.11 -12.76 13.10
N ALA A 374 12.28 -11.98 12.41
CA ALA A 374 10.91 -11.69 12.84
C ALA A 374 10.01 -12.95 12.78
N ALA A 375 10.46 -14.04 12.15
CA ALA A 375 9.66 -15.24 12.01
C ALA A 375 9.58 -16.07 13.30
N LEU A 376 8.42 -16.71 13.51
CA LEU A 376 8.10 -17.55 14.66
C LEU A 376 9.25 -18.50 15.02
N GLY A 377 9.74 -18.39 16.24
CA GLY A 377 10.75 -19.29 16.80
C GLY A 377 12.20 -18.89 16.56
N CYS A 378 12.46 -17.76 15.91
CA CYS A 378 13.81 -17.19 15.90
C CYS A 378 14.28 -16.83 17.32
N PRO A 379 15.53 -17.17 17.71
CA PRO A 379 16.07 -16.82 19.02
C PRO A 379 16.28 -15.31 19.21
N GLU A 380 16.80 -14.60 18.21
CA GLU A 380 17.10 -13.16 18.31
C GLU A 380 15.85 -12.27 18.34
N GLY A 381 14.97 -12.39 17.33
CA GLY A 381 13.82 -11.50 17.22
C GLY A 381 12.69 -11.78 18.22
N GLU A 382 12.52 -13.04 18.63
CA GLU A 382 11.45 -13.52 19.52
C GLU A 382 10.02 -13.08 19.12
N MET A 383 9.81 -12.74 17.85
CA MET A 383 8.52 -12.38 17.28
C MET A 383 7.73 -13.64 16.84
N GLU A 384 6.46 -13.44 16.48
CA GLU A 384 5.53 -14.51 16.09
C GLU A 384 4.95 -14.29 14.68
N VAL A 385 5.71 -13.68 13.77
CA VAL A 385 5.32 -13.60 12.35
C VAL A 385 5.38 -15.01 11.75
N THR A 386 4.26 -15.48 11.21
CA THR A 386 4.22 -16.81 10.58
C THR A 386 4.88 -16.79 9.20
N PRO A 387 5.54 -17.87 8.74
CA PRO A 387 6.10 -17.94 7.38
C PRO A 387 5.10 -17.60 6.26
N ALA A 388 3.82 -17.93 6.46
CA ALA A 388 2.73 -17.61 5.54
C ALA A 388 2.47 -16.10 5.37
N CYS A 389 2.88 -15.25 6.33
CA CYS A 389 2.67 -13.81 6.29
C CYS A 389 3.60 -13.09 5.30
N TYR A 390 4.84 -13.55 5.14
CA TYR A 390 5.84 -12.96 4.22
C TYR A 390 5.30 -12.77 2.77
N PRO A 391 4.60 -13.76 2.16
CA PRO A 391 3.81 -13.57 0.94
C PRO A 391 2.89 -12.34 0.93
N HIS A 392 2.16 -12.07 2.01
CA HIS A 392 1.19 -10.98 2.12
C HIS A 392 1.83 -9.61 2.32
N LEU A 393 3.00 -9.55 2.95
CA LEU A 393 3.81 -8.33 3.05
C LEU A 393 4.41 -7.96 1.68
N LEU A 394 4.97 -8.95 0.96
CA LEU A 394 5.56 -8.75 -0.37
C LEU A 394 4.49 -8.45 -1.44
N ASN A 395 3.36 -9.15 -1.44
CA ASN A 395 2.38 -9.10 -2.53
C ASN A 395 1.93 -7.69 -2.96
N PRO A 396 1.51 -6.75 -2.07
CA PRO A 396 1.06 -5.42 -2.49
C PRO A 396 2.16 -4.59 -3.17
N LEU A 397 3.44 -4.86 -2.86
CA LEU A 397 4.59 -4.19 -3.49
C LEU A 397 4.73 -4.59 -4.97
N LEU A 398 4.22 -5.76 -5.38
CA LEU A 398 4.32 -6.29 -6.75
C LEU A 398 3.49 -5.50 -7.78
N ARG A 399 2.83 -4.40 -7.41
CA ARG A 399 2.18 -3.44 -8.34
C ARG A 399 2.72 -2.02 -8.29
N LEU A 400 3.76 -1.81 -7.50
CA LEU A 400 4.58 -0.60 -7.54
C LEU A 400 5.82 -0.88 -8.41
N ALA A 401 6.54 0.17 -8.83
CA ALA A 401 7.78 0.04 -9.62
C ALA A 401 7.69 -0.85 -10.89
N ASP A 402 6.51 -0.94 -11.53
CA ASP A 402 6.20 -1.89 -12.61
C ASP A 402 6.56 -3.36 -12.25
N SER A 403 6.34 -3.73 -10.98
CA SER A 403 6.74 -4.98 -10.36
C SER A 403 8.25 -5.22 -10.21
N ARG A 404 9.13 -4.23 -10.44
CA ARG A 404 10.59 -4.34 -10.21
C ARG A 404 10.90 -4.39 -8.71
N VAL A 405 10.84 -5.58 -8.15
CA VAL A 405 11.14 -5.88 -6.74
C VAL A 405 12.31 -6.86 -6.65
N ALA A 406 13.37 -6.48 -5.93
CA ALA A 406 14.49 -7.35 -5.59
C ALA A 406 14.44 -7.70 -4.10
N VAL A 407 14.36 -8.99 -3.78
CA VAL A 407 14.44 -9.51 -2.40
C VAL A 407 15.86 -10.00 -2.16
N VAL A 408 16.48 -9.59 -1.05
CA VAL A 408 17.90 -9.86 -0.75
C VAL A 408 18.01 -10.44 0.65
N LEU A 409 18.54 -11.64 0.80
CA LEU A 409 18.62 -12.31 2.11
C LEU A 409 19.58 -11.57 3.07
N GLU A 410 19.09 -11.27 4.28
CA GLU A 410 19.85 -10.66 5.38
C GLU A 410 19.95 -11.67 6.55
N GLY A 411 19.26 -11.46 7.67
CA GLY A 411 19.21 -12.31 8.87
C GLY A 411 18.14 -13.42 8.87
N GLY A 412 17.74 -13.88 10.06
CA GLY A 412 16.91 -15.06 10.27
C GLY A 412 17.70 -16.30 10.72
N TYR A 413 17.38 -16.81 11.92
CA TYR A 413 18.22 -17.81 12.61
C TYR A 413 17.47 -19.06 13.09
N CYS A 414 16.12 -19.08 13.06
CA CYS A 414 15.37 -20.35 13.12
C CYS A 414 15.32 -20.96 11.72
N LEU A 415 16.15 -21.99 11.47
CA LEU A 415 16.37 -22.55 10.12
C LEU A 415 15.09 -22.98 9.39
N ASP A 416 14.12 -23.60 10.08
CA ASP A 416 12.87 -24.03 9.44
C ASP A 416 11.92 -22.86 9.12
N SER A 417 11.83 -21.85 10.00
CA SER A 417 11.00 -20.65 9.75
C SER A 417 11.64 -19.74 8.69
N LEU A 418 12.96 -19.63 8.66
CA LEU A 418 13.74 -18.99 7.60
C LEU A 418 13.49 -19.68 6.25
N ALA A 419 13.70 -21.00 6.19
CA ALA A 419 13.55 -21.77 4.95
C ALA A 419 12.11 -21.72 4.41
N GLU A 420 11.11 -21.85 5.28
CA GLU A 420 9.70 -21.73 4.88
C GLU A 420 9.37 -20.30 4.44
N GLY A 421 9.76 -19.28 5.22
CA GLY A 421 9.47 -17.88 4.92
C GLY A 421 10.07 -17.45 3.58
N ALA A 422 11.36 -17.73 3.37
CA ALA A 422 12.08 -17.39 2.15
C ALA A 422 11.50 -18.11 0.91
N ALA A 423 11.17 -19.40 1.03
CA ALA A 423 10.54 -20.13 -0.08
C ALA A 423 9.13 -19.61 -0.39
N LEU A 424 8.34 -19.24 0.62
CA LEU A 424 7.02 -18.63 0.41
C LEU A 424 7.12 -17.21 -0.17
N THR A 425 8.15 -16.43 0.19
CA THR A 425 8.49 -15.16 -0.49
C THR A 425 8.79 -15.40 -1.97
N LEU A 426 9.63 -16.38 -2.32
CA LEU A 426 9.91 -16.74 -3.72
C LEU A 426 8.67 -17.21 -4.48
N ARG A 427 7.79 -17.98 -3.82
CA ARG A 427 6.50 -18.41 -4.37
C ARG A 427 5.58 -17.21 -4.67
N SER A 428 5.59 -16.18 -3.83
CA SER A 428 4.89 -14.91 -4.09
C SER A 428 5.54 -14.11 -5.24
N LEU A 429 6.89 -14.04 -5.31
CA LEU A 429 7.61 -13.44 -6.45
C LEU A 429 7.23 -14.11 -7.78
N LEU A 430 7.11 -15.44 -7.82
CA LEU A 430 6.68 -16.23 -8.98
C LEU A 430 5.22 -15.96 -9.42
N GLY A 431 4.43 -15.27 -8.59
CA GLY A 431 3.07 -14.81 -8.92
C GLY A 431 1.97 -15.82 -8.58
N ASP A 432 2.24 -16.73 -7.66
CA ASP A 432 1.27 -17.70 -7.11
C ASP A 432 0.32 -16.98 -6.12
N PRO A 433 -0.82 -17.58 -5.73
CA PRO A 433 -1.68 -16.95 -4.71
C PRO A 433 -0.98 -16.94 -3.35
N CYS A 434 -1.15 -15.87 -2.57
CA CYS A 434 -0.79 -15.89 -1.15
C CYS A 434 -1.57 -17.03 -0.46
N PRO A 435 -0.94 -17.84 0.39
CA PRO A 435 -1.65 -18.90 1.11
C PRO A 435 -2.64 -18.26 2.11
N PRO A 436 -3.82 -18.86 2.37
CA PRO A 436 -4.69 -18.37 3.43
C PRO A 436 -3.96 -18.39 4.78
N LEU A 437 -4.07 -17.30 5.56
CA LEU A 437 -3.58 -17.28 6.93
C LEU A 437 -4.43 -18.24 7.77
N VAL A 438 -3.78 -19.24 8.36
CA VAL A 438 -4.42 -20.33 9.12
C VAL A 438 -4.88 -19.85 10.49
N GLU A 439 -4.04 -19.05 11.16
CA GLU A 439 -4.33 -18.44 12.46
C GLU A 439 -5.10 -17.11 12.27
N ALA A 440 -6.05 -16.83 13.16
CA ALA A 440 -6.72 -15.53 13.19
C ALA A 440 -5.74 -14.41 13.57
N LEU A 441 -5.98 -13.20 13.07
CA LEU A 441 -5.18 -12.02 13.41
C LEU A 441 -5.58 -11.51 14.80
N PRO A 442 -4.65 -11.39 15.76
CA PRO A 442 -4.93 -10.76 17.06
C PRO A 442 -5.13 -9.25 16.94
N LEU A 443 -5.71 -8.64 17.99
CA LEU A 443 -5.65 -7.20 18.22
C LEU A 443 -4.18 -6.72 18.11
N PRO A 444 -3.87 -5.70 17.29
CA PRO A 444 -2.53 -5.15 17.22
C PRO A 444 -2.09 -4.57 18.57
N ARG A 445 -0.82 -4.79 18.92
CA ARG A 445 -0.34 -4.53 20.29
C ARG A 445 -0.36 -3.05 20.66
N ALA A 446 -0.49 -2.76 21.96
CA ALA A 446 -0.51 -1.39 22.48
C ALA A 446 0.84 -0.68 22.26
N GLU A 447 1.94 -1.43 22.40
CA GLU A 447 3.31 -0.97 22.18
C GLU A 447 3.57 -0.66 20.70
N LEU A 448 3.03 -1.47 19.78
CA LEU A 448 3.03 -1.14 18.36
C LEU A 448 2.16 0.07 18.08
N THR A 449 0.95 0.15 18.64
CA THR A 449 0.03 1.28 18.43
C THR A 449 0.68 2.60 18.84
N GLN A 450 1.37 2.61 19.98
CA GLN A 450 2.17 3.73 20.48
C GLN A 450 3.33 4.09 19.53
N ALA A 451 4.08 3.11 19.03
CA ALA A 451 5.18 3.34 18.09
C ALA A 451 4.67 3.85 16.74
N LEU A 452 3.71 3.16 16.12
CA LEU A 452 3.20 3.44 14.77
C LEU A 452 2.53 4.82 14.69
N LEU A 453 1.73 5.21 15.68
CA LEU A 453 1.16 6.57 15.73
C LEU A 453 2.22 7.65 15.98
N SER A 454 3.30 7.33 16.69
CA SER A 454 4.44 8.26 16.84
C SER A 454 5.24 8.40 15.53
N CYS A 455 5.43 7.30 14.78
CA CYS A 455 6.00 7.32 13.43
C CYS A 455 5.17 8.21 12.49
N ILE A 456 3.85 8.02 12.47
CA ILE A 456 2.92 8.82 11.67
C ILE A 456 3.00 10.30 12.08
N ALA A 457 2.99 10.61 13.37
CA ALA A 457 3.03 11.98 13.87
C ALA A 457 4.28 12.76 13.42
N VAL A 458 5.48 12.16 13.46
CA VAL A 458 6.72 12.84 13.04
C VAL A 458 6.89 12.91 11.51
N HIS A 459 6.32 11.98 10.74
CA HIS A 459 6.41 11.98 9.26
C HIS A 459 5.29 12.78 8.57
N ARG A 460 4.17 13.04 9.25
CA ARG A 460 3.01 13.82 8.77
C ARG A 460 3.32 15.21 8.16
N PRO A 461 4.32 15.98 8.61
CA PRO A 461 4.71 17.24 7.95
C PRO A 461 5.36 17.05 6.57
N HIS A 462 5.92 15.86 6.31
CA HIS A 462 6.69 15.54 5.10
C HIS A 462 5.85 14.77 4.06
N TRP A 463 4.94 13.91 4.52
CA TRP A 463 4.11 13.05 3.69
C TRP A 463 2.65 13.43 3.77
N ARG A 464 2.01 13.65 2.61
CA ARG A 464 0.57 13.96 2.61
C ARG A 464 -0.22 12.74 3.02
N CYS A 465 0.13 11.53 2.57
CA CYS A 465 -0.59 10.29 2.88
C CYS A 465 -0.82 10.06 4.40
N LEU A 466 0.03 10.61 5.26
CA LEU A 466 -0.03 10.51 6.73
C LEU A 466 -0.85 11.64 7.40
N GLN A 467 -1.58 12.43 6.62
CA GLN A 467 -2.41 13.53 7.11
C GLN A 467 -3.87 13.13 7.40
N LEU A 468 -4.21 11.83 7.39
CA LEU A 468 -5.58 11.34 7.57
C LEU A 468 -6.14 11.54 8.98
N GLN A 469 -5.35 11.28 10.04
CA GLN A 469 -5.77 11.49 11.43
C GLN A 469 -6.12 12.97 11.68
N ARG A 470 -6.95 13.23 12.69
CA ARG A 470 -7.17 14.58 13.22
C ARG A 470 -5.99 15.00 14.11
N THR A 471 -5.83 16.30 14.32
CA THR A 471 -4.82 16.85 15.25
C THR A 471 -5.46 17.44 16.51
N TYR A 472 -4.64 17.65 17.54
CA TYR A 472 -4.97 18.40 18.76
C TYR A 472 -3.87 19.44 19.04
N GLU A 473 -4.22 20.55 19.70
CA GLU A 473 -3.26 21.57 20.12
C GLU A 473 -2.72 21.28 21.54
N ALA A 474 -1.46 21.64 21.82
CA ALA A 474 -0.80 21.27 23.09
C ALA A 474 -1.56 21.72 24.36
N ALA A 475 -2.35 22.79 24.28
CA ALA A 475 -3.22 23.25 25.38
C ALA A 475 -4.32 22.25 25.76
N GLU A 476 -4.77 21.38 24.85
CA GLU A 476 -5.80 20.36 25.11
C GLU A 476 -5.29 19.24 26.04
N LEU A 477 -3.97 19.04 26.15
CA LEU A 477 -3.38 18.06 27.07
C LEU A 477 -3.59 18.39 28.56
N LEU A 478 -3.99 19.63 28.87
CA LEU A 478 -4.29 20.09 30.22
C LEU A 478 -5.75 19.82 30.62
N ASP A 479 -6.60 19.43 29.67
CA ASP A 479 -8.03 19.20 29.87
C ASP A 479 -8.30 17.72 30.17
N GLN A 480 -8.52 17.41 31.44
CA GLN A 480 -8.69 16.03 31.91
C GLN A 480 -9.97 15.35 31.38
N GLU A 481 -10.97 16.11 30.93
CA GLU A 481 -12.19 15.54 30.33
C GLU A 481 -12.00 15.15 28.85
N LYS A 482 -10.98 15.68 28.18
CA LYS A 482 -10.73 15.47 26.73
C LYS A 482 -9.56 14.54 26.41
N GLY A 483 -8.89 13.97 27.41
CA GLY A 483 -7.61 13.28 27.24
C GLY A 483 -7.63 11.87 26.62
N GLN A 484 -8.79 11.22 26.45
CA GLN A 484 -8.87 9.78 26.12
C GLN A 484 -8.53 9.43 24.67
N ASP A 485 -8.75 10.34 23.71
CA ASP A 485 -8.48 10.13 22.28
C ASP A 485 -7.14 10.72 21.80
N LEU A 486 -6.36 11.32 22.71
CA LEU A 486 -5.10 11.99 22.40
C LEU A 486 -3.92 10.99 22.35
N HIS A 487 -3.18 10.97 21.25
CA HIS A 487 -1.92 10.24 21.13
C HIS A 487 -0.74 11.10 21.59
N LYS A 488 -0.04 10.68 22.65
CA LYS A 488 1.21 11.32 23.07
C LYS A 488 2.41 10.68 22.37
N VAL A 489 3.27 11.50 21.77
CA VAL A 489 4.58 11.03 21.28
C VAL A 489 5.51 10.83 22.49
N LEU A 490 5.67 9.58 22.94
CA LEU A 490 6.42 9.21 24.13
C LEU A 490 7.78 8.62 23.76
N ARG A 491 8.84 9.41 23.97
CA ARG A 491 10.22 9.03 23.71
C ARG A 491 10.86 8.52 24.99
N LEU A 492 11.26 7.24 24.97
CA LEU A 492 11.83 6.53 26.11
C LEU A 492 13.13 5.86 25.70
N TRP A 493 14.16 6.03 26.53
CA TRP A 493 15.48 5.44 26.33
C TRP A 493 15.96 4.73 27.59
N ILE A 494 16.11 3.41 27.47
CA ILE A 494 16.83 2.53 28.40
C ILE A 494 18.29 2.43 27.92
N GLY A 495 18.48 2.14 26.64
CA GLY A 495 19.79 1.89 26.03
C GLY A 495 20.38 0.52 26.37
N GLY A 496 21.50 0.21 25.73
CA GLY A 496 22.26 -1.03 25.94
C GLY A 496 23.50 -0.86 26.84
N PRO A 497 24.33 -1.92 26.97
CA PRO A 497 25.64 -1.81 27.59
C PRO A 497 26.55 -0.81 26.84
N PRO A 498 27.54 -0.20 27.51
CA PRO A 498 28.51 0.65 26.84
C PRO A 498 29.37 -0.15 25.86
N PRO A 499 29.86 0.45 24.76
CA PRO A 499 30.82 -0.18 23.86
C PRO A 499 32.07 -0.67 24.62
N VAL A 500 32.60 -1.81 24.17
CA VAL A 500 33.75 -2.49 24.79
C VAL A 500 34.94 -2.53 23.83
N ASP A 501 36.16 -2.46 24.37
CA ASP A 501 37.40 -2.57 23.58
C ASP A 501 37.55 -3.94 22.89
N ARG A 502 36.82 -4.97 23.40
CA ARG A 502 36.72 -6.31 22.83
C ARG A 502 35.33 -6.91 23.02
N TYR A 503 34.71 -7.34 21.93
CA TYR A 503 33.43 -8.04 21.89
C TYR A 503 33.62 -9.56 22.07
N PRO A 504 32.66 -10.28 22.67
CA PRO A 504 32.67 -11.74 22.72
C PRO A 504 32.61 -12.36 21.32
N THR A 505 33.37 -13.43 21.11
CA THR A 505 33.50 -14.15 19.83
C THR A 505 33.00 -15.60 19.88
N ARG A 506 32.56 -16.06 21.06
CA ARG A 506 32.14 -17.43 21.38
C ARG A 506 30.95 -17.38 22.34
N ASP A 507 30.13 -18.42 22.30
CA ASP A 507 28.95 -18.59 23.17
C ASP A 507 27.93 -17.44 23.01
N THR A 508 27.97 -16.75 21.86
CA THR A 508 27.09 -15.61 21.54
C THR A 508 25.69 -16.05 21.11
N ALA A 509 25.56 -17.28 20.61
CA ALA A 509 24.29 -17.87 20.21
C ALA A 509 23.49 -18.36 21.44
N ILE A 510 22.78 -17.45 22.11
CA ILE A 510 22.01 -17.76 23.34
C ILE A 510 20.67 -18.43 22.97
N PRO A 511 20.47 -19.74 23.22
CA PRO A 511 19.29 -20.46 22.76
C PRO A 511 18.03 -20.12 23.57
N LEU A 512 16.87 -20.22 22.93
CA LEU A 512 15.58 -20.13 23.62
C LEU A 512 15.42 -21.27 24.64
N PRO A 513 14.64 -21.09 25.73
CA PRO A 513 14.33 -22.16 26.67
C PRO A 513 13.76 -23.42 25.98
N PRO A 514 14.13 -24.64 26.41
CA PRO A 514 13.76 -25.88 25.71
C PRO A 514 12.25 -26.06 25.49
N GLU A 515 11.41 -25.64 26.44
CA GLU A 515 9.96 -25.66 26.30
C GLU A 515 9.43 -24.64 25.28
N LYS A 516 10.10 -23.48 25.13
CA LYS A 516 9.80 -22.48 24.10
C LYS A 516 10.20 -23.03 22.71
N ILE A 517 11.35 -23.70 22.60
CA ILE A 517 11.77 -24.40 21.37
C ILE A 517 10.73 -25.47 20.98
N ALA A 518 10.40 -26.39 21.89
CA ALA A 518 9.46 -27.49 21.62
C ALA A 518 8.07 -26.98 21.22
N ARG A 519 7.55 -25.95 21.91
CA ARG A 519 6.27 -25.29 21.59
C ARG A 519 6.29 -24.65 20.20
N ASN A 520 7.36 -23.92 19.88
CA ASN A 520 7.48 -23.22 18.60
C ASN A 520 7.63 -24.19 17.43
N ALA A 521 8.40 -25.27 17.60
CA ALA A 521 8.52 -26.36 16.62
C ALA A 521 7.17 -27.05 16.34
N ALA A 522 6.39 -27.35 17.40
CA ALA A 522 5.06 -27.94 17.25
C ALA A 522 4.07 -27.01 16.50
N ARG A 523 4.04 -25.71 16.85
CA ARG A 523 3.22 -24.71 16.13
C ARG A 523 3.67 -24.56 14.67
N LEU A 524 4.97 -24.54 14.41
CA LEU A 524 5.52 -24.47 13.05
C LEU A 524 5.17 -25.72 12.21
N GLN A 525 5.19 -26.91 12.81
CA GLN A 525 4.75 -28.14 12.13
C GLN A 525 3.27 -28.06 11.73
N VAL A 526 2.39 -27.58 12.63
CA VAL A 526 0.97 -27.36 12.32
C VAL A 526 0.81 -26.32 11.20
N LEU A 527 1.49 -25.18 11.29
CA LEU A 527 1.47 -24.14 10.26
C LEU A 527 1.91 -24.67 8.89
N ARG A 528 3.03 -25.40 8.80
CA ARG A 528 3.52 -26.00 7.56
C ARG A 528 2.57 -27.06 6.98
N THR A 529 1.75 -27.71 7.83
CA THR A 529 0.77 -28.73 7.41
C THR A 529 -0.54 -28.10 6.92
N GLU A 530 -1.04 -27.07 7.60
CA GLU A 530 -2.31 -26.40 7.28
C GLU A 530 -2.20 -25.30 6.22
N THR A 531 -0.99 -24.82 5.92
CA THR A 531 -0.76 -23.78 4.88
C THR A 531 -1.00 -24.37 3.49
N LYS A 532 -2.17 -24.08 2.91
CA LYS A 532 -2.61 -24.65 1.61
C LYS A 532 -1.89 -24.00 0.43
N LEU A 533 -0.79 -24.61 0.00
CA LEU A 533 0.03 -24.16 -1.14
C LEU A 533 -0.49 -24.61 -2.53
N SER A 534 -1.46 -25.52 -2.57
CA SER A 534 -2.12 -25.99 -3.80
C SER A 534 -2.73 -24.84 -4.60
N MET A 535 -2.52 -24.83 -5.92
CA MET A 535 -3.08 -23.82 -6.82
C MET A 535 -3.61 -24.44 -8.12
N PRO A 536 -4.74 -23.96 -8.66
CA PRO A 536 -5.26 -24.39 -9.97
C PRO A 536 -4.29 -24.09 -11.12
N SER A 537 -4.29 -24.96 -12.14
CA SER A 537 -3.49 -24.78 -13.36
C SER A 537 -4.00 -23.63 -14.24
N VAL A 538 -5.33 -23.40 -14.25
CA VAL A 538 -5.93 -22.23 -14.89
C VAL A 538 -5.85 -21.04 -13.93
N ARG A 539 -5.18 -19.96 -14.35
CA ARG A 539 -5.15 -18.70 -13.56
C ARG A 539 -6.52 -18.02 -13.52
N VAL A 540 -7.19 -17.87 -14.68
CA VAL A 540 -8.43 -17.12 -14.80
C VAL A 540 -9.45 -17.88 -15.66
N CYS A 541 -10.68 -18.01 -15.17
CA CYS A 541 -11.84 -18.37 -15.98
C CYS A 541 -12.62 -17.13 -16.46
N TYR A 542 -13.30 -17.23 -17.59
CA TYR A 542 -14.01 -16.12 -18.23
C TYR A 542 -15.42 -16.53 -18.63
N ALA A 543 -16.43 -15.81 -18.15
CA ALA A 543 -17.83 -16.04 -18.44
C ALA A 543 -18.41 -14.90 -19.28
N TYR A 544 -18.98 -15.25 -20.44
CA TYR A 544 -19.58 -14.35 -21.42
C TYR A 544 -20.52 -15.15 -22.34
N ASP A 545 -21.65 -14.58 -22.73
CA ASP A 545 -22.54 -15.11 -23.76
C ASP A 545 -23.16 -13.95 -24.54
N ALA A 546 -23.10 -14.01 -25.87
CA ALA A 546 -23.68 -13.03 -26.78
C ALA A 546 -25.22 -12.95 -26.67
N GLN A 547 -25.90 -13.95 -26.12
CA GLN A 547 -27.34 -13.88 -25.82
C GLN A 547 -27.68 -12.75 -24.83
N MET A 548 -26.78 -12.38 -23.92
CA MET A 548 -26.96 -11.23 -23.03
C MET A 548 -27.02 -9.88 -23.77
N LEU A 549 -26.65 -9.84 -25.06
CA LEU A 549 -26.84 -8.67 -25.93
C LEU A 549 -28.32 -8.46 -26.31
N LEU A 550 -29.18 -9.47 -26.16
CA LEU A 550 -30.58 -9.45 -26.59
C LEU A 550 -31.53 -8.69 -25.65
N HIS A 551 -31.03 -8.11 -24.56
CA HIS A 551 -31.78 -7.20 -23.70
C HIS A 551 -31.36 -5.76 -24.00
N CYS A 552 -32.23 -4.97 -24.61
CA CYS A 552 -31.98 -3.56 -24.92
C CYS A 552 -33.23 -2.72 -24.69
N ASN A 553 -33.04 -1.41 -24.52
CA ASN A 553 -34.15 -0.46 -24.44
C ASN A 553 -34.61 -0.14 -25.87
N LEU A 554 -35.86 -0.46 -26.19
CA LEU A 554 -36.45 -0.24 -27.51
C LEU A 554 -37.00 1.19 -27.69
N HIS A 555 -37.17 1.92 -26.59
CA HIS A 555 -37.80 3.25 -26.56
C HIS A 555 -36.76 4.36 -26.40
N ASP A 556 -35.60 4.07 -25.79
CA ASP A 556 -34.42 4.95 -25.75
C ASP A 556 -33.17 4.27 -26.35
N PRO A 557 -32.84 4.53 -27.64
CA PRO A 557 -31.60 4.08 -28.26
C PRO A 557 -30.32 4.73 -27.70
N GLY A 558 -30.43 5.75 -26.85
CA GLY A 558 -29.33 6.40 -26.14
C GLY A 558 -29.07 5.87 -24.74
N HIS A 559 -29.84 4.87 -24.30
CA HIS A 559 -29.82 4.37 -22.92
C HIS A 559 -28.42 3.89 -22.49
N PRO A 560 -27.91 4.30 -21.31
CA PRO A 560 -26.51 4.07 -20.92
C PRO A 560 -26.20 2.59 -20.72
N GLU A 561 -27.11 1.82 -20.12
CA GLU A 561 -27.00 0.37 -20.01
C GLU A 561 -27.40 -0.26 -21.36
N GLN A 562 -26.40 -0.50 -22.21
CA GLN A 562 -26.55 -0.93 -23.61
C GLN A 562 -25.76 -2.23 -23.91
N PRO A 563 -26.21 -3.06 -24.88
CA PRO A 563 -25.51 -4.30 -25.28
C PRO A 563 -24.02 -4.11 -25.63
N ALA A 564 -23.67 -2.97 -26.23
CA ALA A 564 -22.30 -2.65 -26.64
C ALA A 564 -21.28 -2.72 -25.48
N ARG A 565 -21.72 -2.61 -24.21
CA ARG A 565 -20.87 -2.68 -23.01
C ARG A 565 -20.05 -3.97 -22.97
N ILE A 566 -20.73 -5.12 -22.84
CA ILE A 566 -20.07 -6.43 -22.77
C ILE A 566 -19.40 -6.82 -24.09
N GLN A 567 -19.92 -6.32 -25.22
CA GLN A 567 -19.35 -6.58 -26.55
C GLN A 567 -17.97 -5.90 -26.72
N HIS A 568 -17.85 -4.63 -26.29
CA HIS A 568 -16.58 -3.91 -26.35
C HIS A 568 -15.55 -4.48 -25.35
N ILE A 569 -15.98 -4.87 -24.14
CA ILE A 569 -15.11 -5.58 -23.19
C ILE A 569 -14.56 -6.86 -23.83
N HIS A 570 -15.43 -7.71 -24.38
CA HIS A 570 -15.04 -8.96 -25.03
C HIS A 570 -14.07 -8.74 -26.21
N LYS A 571 -14.39 -7.78 -27.08
CA LYS A 571 -13.52 -7.38 -28.20
C LYS A 571 -12.17 -6.83 -27.75
N MET A 572 -12.10 -6.08 -26.65
CA MET A 572 -10.81 -5.61 -26.12
C MET A 572 -9.99 -6.76 -25.53
N HIS A 573 -10.63 -7.76 -24.91
CA HIS A 573 -9.93 -8.96 -24.43
C HIS A 573 -9.38 -9.83 -25.57
N ASP A 574 -10.06 -9.88 -26.72
CA ASP A 574 -9.53 -10.47 -27.96
C ASP A 574 -8.35 -9.66 -28.50
N GLU A 575 -8.53 -8.34 -28.65
CA GLU A 575 -7.50 -7.44 -29.15
C GLU A 575 -6.22 -7.39 -28.29
N TYR A 576 -6.33 -7.65 -26.98
CA TYR A 576 -5.20 -7.76 -26.03
C TYR A 576 -4.69 -9.21 -25.88
N ALA A 577 -5.18 -10.16 -26.70
CA ALA A 577 -4.83 -11.59 -26.67
C ALA A 577 -5.06 -12.28 -25.31
N LEU A 578 -6.03 -11.80 -24.52
CA LEU A 578 -6.35 -12.35 -23.20
C LEU A 578 -7.31 -13.56 -23.28
N LEU A 579 -8.24 -13.60 -24.25
CA LEU A 579 -9.21 -14.69 -24.36
C LEU A 579 -8.55 -16.09 -24.48
N PRO A 580 -7.47 -16.31 -25.27
CA PRO A 580 -6.78 -17.60 -25.33
C PRO A 580 -6.04 -17.99 -24.04
N ARG A 581 -5.81 -17.02 -23.13
CA ARG A 581 -5.10 -17.21 -21.86
C ARG A 581 -6.04 -17.51 -20.68
N MET A 582 -7.36 -17.59 -20.93
CA MET A 582 -8.39 -17.82 -19.93
C MET A 582 -9.24 -19.06 -20.26
N LYS A 583 -9.70 -19.79 -19.24
CA LYS A 583 -10.71 -20.85 -19.42
C LYS A 583 -12.06 -20.22 -19.74
N GLN A 584 -12.45 -20.23 -21.00
CA GLN A 584 -13.80 -19.86 -21.43
C GLN A 584 -14.81 -20.82 -20.76
N LEU A 585 -15.84 -20.28 -20.11
CA LEU A 585 -16.89 -21.07 -19.44
C LEU A 585 -18.15 -21.12 -20.30
N ALA A 586 -18.84 -22.26 -20.25
CA ALA A 586 -20.18 -22.38 -20.83
C ALA A 586 -21.19 -21.67 -19.91
N SER A 587 -21.80 -20.61 -20.40
CA SER A 587 -22.86 -19.89 -19.67
C SER A 587 -24.13 -20.75 -19.56
N ARG A 588 -24.85 -20.63 -18.45
CA ARG A 588 -26.14 -21.29 -18.20
C ARG A 588 -27.14 -20.32 -17.61
N ALA A 589 -28.43 -20.58 -17.78
CA ALA A 589 -29.44 -19.90 -16.98
C ALA A 589 -29.38 -20.38 -15.52
N ALA A 590 -29.48 -19.46 -14.58
CA ALA A 590 -29.76 -19.75 -13.18
C ALA A 590 -31.18 -20.33 -13.05
N THR A 591 -31.30 -21.41 -12.29
CA THR A 591 -32.60 -22.01 -11.94
C THR A 591 -33.38 -21.11 -10.99
N THR A 592 -34.70 -21.31 -10.90
CA THR A 592 -35.55 -20.53 -9.98
C THR A 592 -35.12 -20.70 -8.51
N ASP A 593 -34.52 -21.83 -8.14
CA ASP A 593 -34.03 -22.12 -6.78
C ASP A 593 -32.63 -21.57 -6.50
N GLU A 594 -31.89 -21.19 -7.53
CA GLU A 594 -30.67 -20.37 -7.40
C GLU A 594 -31.02 -18.89 -7.31
N VAL A 595 -31.90 -18.37 -8.18
CA VAL A 595 -32.33 -16.95 -8.08
C VAL A 595 -33.06 -16.69 -6.76
N CYS A 596 -33.84 -17.65 -6.25
CA CYS A 596 -34.48 -17.54 -4.94
C CYS A 596 -33.55 -17.68 -3.72
N LEU A 597 -32.24 -17.75 -3.90
CA LEU A 597 -31.27 -17.54 -2.81
C LEU A 597 -31.23 -16.10 -2.31
N ALA A 598 -31.50 -15.13 -3.21
CA ALA A 598 -31.46 -13.70 -2.91
C ALA A 598 -32.81 -13.00 -3.12
N HIS A 599 -33.74 -13.61 -3.88
CA HIS A 599 -35.01 -12.97 -4.24
C HIS A 599 -36.24 -13.79 -3.83
N THR A 600 -37.31 -13.08 -3.47
CA THR A 600 -38.60 -13.71 -3.19
C THR A 600 -39.11 -14.46 -4.42
N ARG A 601 -39.80 -15.59 -4.19
CA ARG A 601 -40.44 -16.36 -5.27
C ARG A 601 -41.46 -15.51 -6.05
N ALA A 602 -42.04 -14.48 -5.41
CA ALA A 602 -42.96 -13.54 -6.04
C ALA A 602 -42.28 -12.71 -7.13
N HIS A 603 -41.09 -12.16 -6.87
CA HIS A 603 -40.28 -11.39 -7.82
C HIS A 603 -39.80 -12.25 -8.99
N VAL A 604 -39.21 -13.41 -8.73
CA VAL A 604 -38.75 -14.30 -9.82
C VAL A 604 -39.95 -14.75 -10.70
N ASN A 605 -41.15 -14.85 -10.12
CA ASN A 605 -42.39 -15.11 -10.86
C ASN A 605 -43.01 -13.87 -11.53
N SER A 606 -42.75 -12.63 -11.10
CA SER A 606 -43.18 -11.43 -11.83
C SER A 606 -42.30 -11.23 -13.07
N VAL A 607 -40.97 -11.30 -12.92
CA VAL A 607 -40.02 -11.17 -14.04
C VAL A 607 -40.23 -12.29 -15.06
N ARG A 608 -40.51 -13.54 -14.66
CA ARG A 608 -40.82 -14.61 -15.63
C ARG A 608 -42.12 -14.36 -16.41
N ARG A 609 -43.11 -13.69 -15.82
CA ARG A 609 -44.36 -13.31 -16.50
C ARG A 609 -44.20 -12.19 -17.54
N LEU A 610 -42.98 -11.66 -17.70
CA LEU A 610 -42.61 -10.74 -18.79
C LEU A 610 -42.30 -11.48 -20.12
N LEU A 611 -42.03 -12.79 -20.07
CA LEU A 611 -41.75 -13.58 -21.27
C LEU A 611 -42.95 -13.57 -22.22
N GLY A 612 -42.71 -13.23 -23.49
CA GLY A 612 -43.74 -13.21 -24.54
C GLY A 612 -44.72 -12.04 -24.47
N ARG A 613 -44.53 -11.06 -23.58
CA ARG A 613 -45.29 -9.79 -23.59
C ARG A 613 -44.91 -8.92 -24.77
N ASP A 614 -45.82 -8.04 -25.16
CA ASP A 614 -45.57 -6.99 -26.15
C ASP A 614 -44.61 -5.91 -25.58
N PRO A 615 -43.69 -5.33 -26.38
CA PRO A 615 -42.82 -4.24 -25.95
C PRO A 615 -43.53 -3.05 -25.29
N GLU A 616 -44.72 -2.67 -25.76
CA GLU A 616 -45.46 -1.52 -25.21
C GLU A 616 -46.07 -1.84 -23.83
N GLU A 617 -46.54 -3.07 -23.61
CA GLU A 617 -46.94 -3.55 -22.28
C GLU A 617 -45.73 -3.59 -21.33
N LEU A 618 -44.56 -3.99 -21.83
CA LEU A 618 -43.32 -4.00 -21.06
C LEU A 618 -42.81 -2.60 -20.71
N HIS A 619 -43.01 -1.61 -21.60
CA HIS A 619 -42.69 -0.22 -21.33
C HIS A 619 -43.54 0.33 -20.17
N GLN A 620 -44.85 0.12 -20.21
CA GLN A 620 -45.79 0.56 -19.16
C GLN A 620 -45.55 -0.14 -17.82
N VAL A 621 -45.15 -1.42 -17.83
CA VAL A 621 -44.71 -2.13 -16.61
C VAL A 621 -43.38 -1.58 -16.08
N ALA A 622 -42.47 -1.13 -16.96
CA ALA A 622 -41.19 -0.55 -16.56
C ALA A 622 -41.35 0.83 -15.87
N GLU A 623 -42.33 1.64 -16.27
CA GLU A 623 -42.64 2.93 -15.62
C GLU A 623 -43.02 2.79 -14.13
N GLY A 624 -43.45 1.59 -13.69
CA GLY A 624 -43.72 1.28 -12.29
C GLY A 624 -42.47 1.11 -11.41
N TYR A 625 -41.26 1.15 -11.98
CA TYR A 625 -40.00 0.89 -11.29
C TYR A 625 -38.98 2.05 -11.46
N ASN A 626 -38.17 2.29 -10.43
CA ASN A 626 -37.17 3.36 -10.45
C ASN A 626 -35.98 2.98 -11.36
N SER A 627 -35.85 3.67 -12.49
CA SER A 627 -34.75 3.52 -13.46
C SER A 627 -34.57 2.08 -13.97
N VAL A 628 -35.67 1.40 -14.34
CA VAL A 628 -35.63 0.07 -14.98
C VAL A 628 -36.18 0.18 -16.41
N TYR A 629 -35.64 -0.63 -17.33
CA TYR A 629 -36.24 -0.85 -18.64
C TYR A 629 -36.43 -2.36 -18.85
N LEU A 630 -37.45 -2.75 -19.62
CA LEU A 630 -37.82 -4.15 -19.83
C LEU A 630 -37.81 -4.51 -21.33
N HIS A 631 -37.58 -5.78 -21.61
CA HIS A 631 -37.50 -6.35 -22.96
C HIS A 631 -38.09 -7.78 -22.95
N PRO A 632 -38.66 -8.32 -24.04
CA PRO A 632 -39.16 -9.69 -24.07
C PRO A 632 -38.13 -10.78 -23.74
N ARG A 633 -36.82 -10.44 -23.73
CA ARG A 633 -35.71 -11.33 -23.31
C ARG A 633 -35.12 -10.99 -21.93
N THR A 634 -35.73 -10.11 -21.13
CA THR A 634 -35.20 -9.68 -19.81
C THR A 634 -34.99 -10.85 -18.86
N PHE A 635 -35.97 -11.75 -18.71
CA PHE A 635 -35.84 -12.93 -17.83
C PHE A 635 -34.70 -13.86 -18.27
N ASP A 636 -34.58 -14.12 -19.58
CA ASP A 636 -33.52 -14.97 -20.14
C ASP A 636 -32.13 -14.36 -19.89
N CYS A 637 -31.96 -13.06 -20.19
CA CYS A 637 -30.66 -12.40 -20.01
C CYS A 637 -30.29 -12.29 -18.53
N ALA A 638 -31.23 -11.98 -17.64
CA ALA A 638 -30.98 -11.88 -16.20
C ALA A 638 -30.65 -13.24 -15.56
N THR A 639 -31.37 -14.32 -15.94
CA THR A 639 -31.02 -15.67 -15.47
C THR A 639 -29.70 -16.15 -16.05
N LEU A 640 -29.39 -15.82 -17.31
CA LEU A 640 -28.11 -16.14 -17.95
C LEU A 640 -26.94 -15.39 -17.33
N ALA A 641 -27.12 -14.10 -16.96
CA ALA A 641 -26.12 -13.32 -16.23
C ALA A 641 -25.80 -13.96 -14.88
N ALA A 642 -26.82 -14.21 -14.04
CA ALA A 642 -26.65 -14.84 -12.74
C ALA A 642 -25.99 -16.23 -12.86
N GLY A 643 -26.49 -17.09 -13.77
CA GLY A 643 -25.94 -18.44 -13.96
C GLY A 643 -24.53 -18.46 -14.54
N SER A 644 -24.12 -17.43 -15.28
CA SER A 644 -22.74 -17.23 -15.73
C SER A 644 -21.80 -16.92 -14.55
N VAL A 645 -22.23 -16.09 -13.60
CA VAL A 645 -21.48 -15.84 -12.36
C VAL A 645 -21.39 -17.11 -11.51
N LEU A 646 -22.48 -17.88 -11.41
CA LEU A 646 -22.46 -19.18 -10.73
C LEU A 646 -21.43 -20.13 -11.34
N GLN A 647 -21.30 -20.19 -12.68
CA GLN A 647 -20.28 -21.02 -13.34
C GLN A 647 -18.84 -20.56 -13.05
N ALA A 648 -18.60 -19.26 -12.83
CA ALA A 648 -17.30 -18.78 -12.38
C ALA A 648 -16.99 -19.20 -10.94
N VAL A 649 -17.96 -19.06 -10.02
CA VAL A 649 -17.85 -19.53 -8.62
C VAL A 649 -17.67 -21.05 -8.57
N ASP A 650 -18.42 -21.80 -9.37
CA ASP A 650 -18.31 -23.25 -9.58
C ASP A 650 -16.87 -23.66 -9.95
N SER A 651 -16.26 -22.98 -10.93
CA SER A 651 -14.91 -23.27 -11.44
C SER A 651 -13.82 -22.87 -10.43
N VAL A 652 -14.05 -21.81 -9.65
CA VAL A 652 -13.10 -21.31 -8.63
C VAL A 652 -13.14 -22.15 -7.35
N LEU A 653 -14.32 -22.47 -6.83
CA LEU A 653 -14.46 -23.22 -5.58
C LEU A 653 -14.16 -24.72 -5.74
N ARG A 654 -14.33 -25.31 -6.95
CA ARG A 654 -13.84 -26.67 -7.24
C ARG A 654 -12.34 -26.73 -7.57
N GLY A 655 -11.63 -25.61 -7.53
CA GLY A 655 -10.18 -25.57 -7.79
C GLY A 655 -9.80 -25.85 -9.24
N GLU A 656 -10.73 -25.70 -10.19
CA GLU A 656 -10.43 -25.79 -11.62
C GLU A 656 -9.72 -24.52 -12.13
N SER A 657 -9.98 -23.38 -11.48
CA SER A 657 -9.45 -22.06 -11.82
C SER A 657 -9.15 -21.26 -10.56
N ARG A 658 -8.08 -20.45 -10.55
CA ARG A 658 -7.73 -19.64 -9.37
C ARG A 658 -8.73 -18.49 -9.15
N SER A 659 -9.09 -17.78 -10.21
CA SER A 659 -9.98 -16.62 -10.17
C SER A 659 -10.87 -16.54 -11.42
N GLY A 660 -11.84 -15.63 -11.43
CA GLY A 660 -12.81 -15.48 -12.53
C GLY A 660 -13.14 -14.04 -12.93
N ILE A 661 -13.48 -13.86 -14.21
CA ILE A 661 -13.99 -12.62 -14.80
C ILE A 661 -15.37 -12.91 -15.42
N CYS A 662 -16.41 -12.18 -14.99
CA CYS A 662 -17.78 -12.31 -15.50
C CYS A 662 -18.18 -11.05 -16.27
N ASN A 663 -18.15 -11.15 -17.60
CA ASN A 663 -18.53 -10.08 -18.53
C ASN A 663 -20.04 -10.19 -18.85
N VAL A 664 -20.86 -9.91 -17.85
CA VAL A 664 -22.30 -10.20 -17.81
C VAL A 664 -23.17 -8.94 -17.87
N ARG A 665 -24.44 -9.08 -18.30
CA ARG A 665 -25.50 -8.07 -18.16
C ARG A 665 -26.90 -8.70 -18.33
N PRO A 666 -27.99 -8.15 -17.74
CA PRO A 666 -28.06 -6.92 -16.95
C PRO A 666 -27.29 -6.99 -15.62
N PRO A 667 -26.98 -5.82 -15.01
CA PRO A 667 -26.39 -5.75 -13.67
C PRO A 667 -27.35 -6.27 -12.59
N GLY A 668 -26.87 -6.34 -11.35
CA GLY A 668 -27.57 -6.92 -10.22
C GLY A 668 -27.54 -6.12 -8.91
N HIS A 669 -26.51 -5.33 -8.60
CA HIS A 669 -26.26 -4.85 -7.23
C HIS A 669 -27.36 -3.95 -6.61
N HIS A 670 -28.17 -3.27 -7.43
CA HIS A 670 -29.34 -2.50 -6.98
C HIS A 670 -30.62 -3.34 -6.77
N ALA A 671 -30.70 -4.57 -7.31
CA ALA A 671 -31.93 -5.37 -7.29
C ALA A 671 -32.25 -5.85 -5.87
N GLU A 672 -33.43 -5.47 -5.39
CA GLU A 672 -33.93 -5.79 -4.06
C GLU A 672 -34.46 -7.24 -3.99
N GLN A 673 -34.74 -7.71 -2.77
CA GLN A 673 -35.31 -9.04 -2.56
C GLN A 673 -36.62 -9.27 -3.35
N ASP A 674 -37.45 -8.25 -3.52
CA ASP A 674 -38.80 -8.37 -4.11
C ASP A 674 -39.07 -7.53 -5.37
N GLN A 675 -38.12 -6.70 -5.83
CA GLN A 675 -38.31 -5.84 -7.00
C GLN A 675 -37.01 -5.52 -7.77
N PRO A 676 -37.09 -5.24 -9.10
CA PRO A 676 -35.99 -4.69 -9.87
C PRO A 676 -35.80 -3.18 -9.59
N HIS A 677 -34.58 -2.69 -9.73
CA HIS A 677 -34.22 -1.29 -9.45
C HIS A 677 -32.92 -0.90 -10.18
N GLY A 678 -32.79 0.33 -10.70
CA GLY A 678 -31.50 0.83 -11.23
C GLY A 678 -30.85 -0.08 -12.27
N PHE A 679 -31.59 -0.40 -13.34
CA PHE A 679 -31.25 -1.37 -14.40
C PHE A 679 -31.08 -2.84 -13.93
N CYS A 680 -31.04 -3.09 -12.63
CA CYS A 680 -30.79 -4.41 -12.06
C CYS A 680 -32.08 -5.21 -11.94
N ILE A 681 -32.03 -6.48 -12.38
CA ILE A 681 -33.20 -7.37 -12.42
C ILE A 681 -33.13 -8.44 -11.32
N PHE A 682 -31.99 -9.11 -11.23
CA PHE A 682 -31.63 -10.05 -10.16
C PHE A 682 -30.20 -9.74 -9.72
N ASN A 683 -29.92 -9.84 -8.43
CA ASN A 683 -28.63 -9.53 -7.84
C ASN A 683 -27.65 -10.69 -8.05
N ASN A 684 -26.96 -10.66 -9.20
CA ASN A 684 -26.02 -11.68 -9.66
C ASN A 684 -24.98 -12.07 -8.58
N VAL A 685 -24.41 -11.06 -7.92
CA VAL A 685 -23.36 -11.22 -6.90
C VAL A 685 -23.93 -11.77 -5.59
N ALA A 686 -25.11 -11.31 -5.16
CA ALA A 686 -25.76 -11.83 -3.95
C ALA A 686 -26.24 -13.29 -4.12
N ILE A 687 -26.79 -13.64 -5.28
CA ILE A 687 -27.10 -15.03 -5.65
C ILE A 687 -25.84 -15.89 -5.56
N ALA A 688 -24.70 -15.41 -6.07
CA ALA A 688 -23.43 -16.12 -6.05
C ALA A 688 -22.84 -16.29 -4.63
N ALA A 689 -22.96 -15.28 -3.76
CA ALA A 689 -22.52 -15.38 -2.36
C ALA A 689 -23.35 -16.41 -1.58
N GLN A 690 -24.68 -16.35 -1.69
CA GLN A 690 -25.57 -17.33 -1.05
C GLN A 690 -25.39 -18.74 -1.64
N TYR A 691 -25.08 -18.87 -2.92
CA TYR A 691 -24.77 -20.14 -3.58
C TYR A 691 -23.49 -20.78 -3.01
N ALA A 692 -22.43 -19.99 -2.82
CA ALA A 692 -21.20 -20.43 -2.18
C ALA A 692 -21.42 -20.86 -0.71
N ILE A 693 -22.29 -20.16 0.03
CA ILE A 693 -22.66 -20.52 1.40
C ILE A 693 -23.47 -21.83 1.44
N ARG A 694 -24.48 -21.98 0.55
CA ARG A 694 -25.38 -23.15 0.53
C ARG A 694 -24.71 -24.42 0.00
N ASP A 695 -24.06 -24.34 -1.17
CA ASP A 695 -23.66 -25.53 -1.94
C ASP A 695 -22.17 -25.88 -1.80
N PHE A 696 -21.35 -24.94 -1.29
CA PHE A 696 -19.94 -25.17 -0.95
C PHE A 696 -19.64 -25.03 0.55
N GLY A 697 -20.66 -24.71 1.37
CA GLY A 697 -20.53 -24.64 2.83
C GLY A 697 -19.70 -23.48 3.35
N LEU A 698 -19.52 -22.40 2.57
CA LEU A 698 -18.72 -21.27 3.03
C LEU A 698 -19.34 -20.58 4.26
N GLU A 699 -18.46 -20.10 5.12
CA GLU A 699 -18.77 -19.34 6.33
C GLU A 699 -18.49 -17.85 6.16
N ARG A 700 -17.56 -17.47 5.27
CA ARG A 700 -17.11 -16.08 5.11
C ARG A 700 -16.88 -15.74 3.64
N VAL A 701 -17.80 -14.97 3.06
CA VAL A 701 -17.70 -14.39 1.72
C VAL A 701 -17.54 -12.89 1.83
N LEU A 702 -16.53 -12.32 1.18
CA LEU A 702 -16.37 -10.87 1.07
C LEU A 702 -16.97 -10.41 -0.26
N ILE A 703 -17.85 -9.40 -0.21
CA ILE A 703 -18.30 -8.64 -1.38
C ILE A 703 -17.70 -7.24 -1.29
N VAL A 704 -16.91 -6.86 -2.30
CA VAL A 704 -16.46 -5.47 -2.49
C VAL A 704 -17.20 -4.86 -3.66
N ASP A 705 -17.88 -3.75 -3.44
CA ASP A 705 -18.56 -2.97 -4.47
C ASP A 705 -17.82 -1.67 -4.71
N TRP A 706 -17.30 -1.49 -5.93
CA TRP A 706 -16.61 -0.27 -6.36
C TRP A 706 -17.38 0.48 -7.45
N ASP A 707 -18.63 0.10 -7.70
CA ASP A 707 -19.57 0.89 -8.52
C ASP A 707 -19.76 2.28 -7.88
N VAL A 708 -19.96 3.31 -8.70
CA VAL A 708 -20.13 4.67 -8.19
C VAL A 708 -21.46 4.87 -7.46
N HIS A 709 -22.40 3.92 -7.54
CA HIS A 709 -23.67 3.92 -6.83
C HIS A 709 -23.64 2.93 -5.66
N HIS A 710 -24.37 3.23 -4.59
CA HIS A 710 -24.54 2.29 -3.48
C HIS A 710 -25.41 1.11 -3.93
N GLY A 711 -24.88 -0.11 -3.86
CA GLY A 711 -25.60 -1.36 -4.12
C GLY A 711 -26.61 -1.69 -3.02
N ASN A 712 -27.68 -0.90 -2.93
CA ASN A 712 -28.75 -1.00 -1.92
C ASN A 712 -29.30 -2.43 -1.79
N GLY A 713 -29.60 -3.09 -2.91
CA GLY A 713 -30.12 -4.46 -2.91
C GLY A 713 -29.13 -5.43 -2.26
N THR A 714 -27.84 -5.34 -2.60
CA THR A 714 -26.80 -6.17 -1.98
C THR A 714 -26.72 -5.95 -0.48
N GLN A 715 -26.77 -4.69 -0.02
CA GLN A 715 -26.83 -4.37 1.40
C GLN A 715 -28.07 -5.00 2.07
N HIS A 716 -29.28 -4.78 1.54
CA HIS A 716 -30.52 -5.29 2.14
C HIS A 716 -30.67 -6.82 2.10
N ILE A 717 -29.99 -7.51 1.18
CA ILE A 717 -29.93 -8.98 1.14
C ILE A 717 -29.01 -9.54 2.26
N PHE A 718 -27.98 -8.80 2.68
CA PHE A 718 -26.97 -9.27 3.65
C PHE A 718 -26.95 -8.56 5.00
N GLU A 719 -27.78 -7.54 5.20
CA GLU A 719 -27.73 -6.63 6.34
C GLU A 719 -27.77 -7.31 7.72
N SER A 720 -28.36 -8.52 7.81
CA SER A 720 -28.43 -9.34 9.03
C SER A 720 -27.61 -10.64 8.96
N ASN A 721 -26.68 -10.80 8.02
CA ASN A 721 -25.97 -12.06 7.75
C ASN A 721 -24.45 -11.96 8.01
N PRO A 722 -23.93 -12.42 9.17
CA PRO A 722 -22.50 -12.35 9.49
C PRO A 722 -21.60 -13.21 8.58
N LYS A 723 -22.17 -14.09 7.74
CA LYS A 723 -21.37 -14.85 6.76
C LYS A 723 -20.94 -14.03 5.54
N VAL A 724 -21.54 -12.85 5.34
CA VAL A 724 -21.23 -11.99 4.20
C VAL A 724 -20.84 -10.61 4.68
N LEU A 725 -19.57 -10.27 4.46
CA LEU A 725 -19.07 -8.91 4.65
C LEU A 725 -19.28 -8.14 3.34
N TYR A 726 -20.10 -7.09 3.38
CA TYR A 726 -20.31 -6.18 2.25
C TYR A 726 -19.59 -4.85 2.51
N ILE A 727 -18.75 -4.43 1.56
CA ILE A 727 -18.01 -3.18 1.60
C ILE A 727 -18.27 -2.40 0.30
N SER A 728 -18.70 -1.15 0.36
CA SER A 728 -19.05 -0.33 -0.82
C SER A 728 -18.37 1.03 -0.83
N LEU A 729 -17.71 1.40 -1.94
CA LEU A 729 -17.17 2.74 -2.19
C LEU A 729 -17.98 3.45 -3.28
N HIS A 730 -18.85 4.37 -2.90
CA HIS A 730 -19.81 4.97 -3.83
C HIS A 730 -19.94 6.48 -3.63
N ARG A 731 -20.44 7.19 -4.64
CA ARG A 731 -20.81 8.61 -4.54
C ARG A 731 -22.13 8.72 -3.77
N TYR A 732 -22.13 9.52 -2.71
CA TYR A 732 -23.27 9.66 -1.80
C TYR A 732 -23.87 11.07 -1.86
N GLU A 733 -23.00 12.10 -1.87
CA GLU A 733 -23.37 13.53 -1.85
C GLU A 733 -24.47 13.82 -0.82
N HIS A 734 -24.26 13.39 0.43
CA HIS A 734 -25.20 13.50 1.55
C HIS A 734 -26.60 12.91 1.30
N GLY A 735 -26.67 11.77 0.59
CA GLY A 735 -27.91 11.07 0.26
C GLY A 735 -28.64 11.60 -0.98
N ALA A 736 -28.04 12.53 -1.72
CA ALA A 736 -28.61 13.11 -2.94
C ALA A 736 -28.28 12.37 -4.23
N PHE A 737 -27.21 11.56 -4.25
CA PHE A 737 -26.84 10.72 -5.39
C PHE A 737 -27.63 9.39 -5.40
N PHE A 738 -27.79 8.77 -6.57
CA PHE A 738 -28.58 7.53 -6.74
C PHE A 738 -27.93 6.36 -5.95
N PRO A 739 -28.70 5.51 -5.23
CA PRO A 739 -30.17 5.37 -5.21
C PRO A 739 -30.94 6.45 -4.42
N LYS A 740 -30.24 7.29 -3.66
CA LYS A 740 -30.73 8.29 -2.69
C LYS A 740 -31.21 7.68 -1.37
N GLY A 741 -31.30 8.53 -0.35
CA GLY A 741 -31.67 8.13 1.01
C GLY A 741 -30.45 7.96 1.92
N PRO A 742 -30.66 7.52 3.18
CA PRO A 742 -29.60 7.42 4.19
C PRO A 742 -28.79 6.12 4.11
N ASP A 743 -29.28 5.10 3.39
CA ASP A 743 -28.83 3.72 3.57
C ASP A 743 -27.38 3.47 3.12
N GLY A 744 -26.84 4.33 2.25
CA GLY A 744 -25.42 4.33 1.86
C GLY A 744 -24.48 5.08 2.82
N ASN A 745 -24.95 5.61 3.95
CA ASN A 745 -24.08 6.38 4.84
C ASN A 745 -23.17 5.50 5.72
N PHE A 746 -22.08 6.08 6.23
CA PHE A 746 -21.01 5.40 6.98
C PHE A 746 -21.46 4.82 8.33
N ASP A 747 -22.57 5.30 8.89
CA ASP A 747 -23.18 4.83 10.15
C ASP A 747 -24.13 3.63 9.96
N VAL A 748 -24.45 3.27 8.72
CA VAL A 748 -25.26 2.09 8.37
C VAL A 748 -24.37 0.84 8.37
N VAL A 749 -24.18 0.28 9.57
CA VAL A 749 -23.26 -0.84 9.85
C VAL A 749 -23.91 -2.21 9.89
N GLY A 750 -25.13 -2.37 9.37
CA GLY A 750 -25.88 -3.63 9.44
C GLY A 750 -26.69 -3.80 10.74
N LYS A 751 -27.49 -4.88 10.78
CA LYS A 751 -28.55 -5.14 11.76
C LYS A 751 -28.40 -6.54 12.37
N GLY A 752 -28.88 -6.73 13.60
CA GLY A 752 -28.80 -8.02 14.30
C GLY A 752 -27.38 -8.61 14.29
N ASP A 753 -27.27 -9.90 13.96
CA ASP A 753 -26.00 -10.62 13.88
C ASP A 753 -25.09 -10.11 12.75
N GLY A 754 -25.65 -9.45 11.72
CA GLY A 754 -24.89 -8.79 10.64
C GLY A 754 -24.27 -7.45 11.02
N ARG A 755 -24.45 -6.97 12.26
CA ARG A 755 -23.91 -5.69 12.71
C ARG A 755 -22.37 -5.71 12.76
N GLY A 756 -21.75 -4.85 11.95
CA GLY A 756 -20.31 -4.76 11.69
C GLY A 756 -19.94 -5.25 10.29
N PHE A 757 -20.74 -6.15 9.71
CA PHE A 757 -20.48 -6.79 8.41
C PHE A 757 -20.98 -5.96 7.19
N ASN A 758 -21.36 -4.70 7.42
CA ASN A 758 -21.71 -3.74 6.38
C ASN A 758 -20.84 -2.47 6.52
N VAL A 759 -20.10 -2.12 5.48
CA VAL A 759 -19.12 -1.02 5.50
C VAL A 759 -19.33 -0.11 4.28
N ASN A 760 -20.02 1.00 4.48
CA ASN A 760 -20.19 2.04 3.46
C ASN A 760 -19.09 3.10 3.54
N ILE A 761 -18.51 3.47 2.39
CA ILE A 761 -17.54 4.56 2.22
C ILE A 761 -18.16 5.66 1.32
N PRO A 762 -18.98 6.56 1.90
CA PRO A 762 -19.76 7.53 1.14
C PRO A 762 -18.94 8.72 0.65
N TRP A 763 -18.68 8.80 -0.66
CA TRP A 763 -18.03 9.95 -1.27
C TRP A 763 -19.00 11.14 -1.38
N ASN A 764 -18.86 12.09 -0.47
CA ASN A 764 -19.66 13.33 -0.41
C ASN A 764 -19.29 14.38 -1.48
N LYS A 765 -18.55 13.99 -2.52
CA LYS A 765 -18.09 14.89 -3.60
C LYS A 765 -17.69 14.10 -4.85
N LYS A 766 -18.20 14.50 -6.02
CA LYS A 766 -17.71 14.04 -7.32
C LYS A 766 -16.21 14.26 -7.55
N GLY A 767 -15.62 13.42 -8.41
CA GLY A 767 -14.28 13.61 -8.94
C GLY A 767 -13.16 12.93 -8.15
N MET A 768 -13.48 12.10 -7.16
CA MET A 768 -12.54 11.18 -6.50
C MET A 768 -11.85 10.29 -7.55
N GLY A 769 -10.58 9.96 -7.35
CA GLY A 769 -9.83 9.09 -8.25
C GLY A 769 -8.98 8.06 -7.51
N ASP A 770 -7.93 7.59 -8.18
CA ASP A 770 -7.07 6.49 -7.72
C ASP A 770 -6.52 6.69 -6.30
N LEU A 771 -6.21 7.93 -5.91
CA LEU A 771 -5.64 8.23 -4.59
C LEU A 771 -6.68 8.12 -3.47
N GLU A 772 -7.90 8.64 -3.67
CA GLU A 772 -8.99 8.48 -2.70
C GLU A 772 -9.40 7.00 -2.54
N TYR A 773 -9.44 6.24 -3.64
CA TYR A 773 -9.70 4.80 -3.60
C TYR A 773 -8.54 4.02 -2.96
N ALA A 774 -7.28 4.36 -3.27
CA ALA A 774 -6.12 3.74 -2.65
C ALA A 774 -6.07 3.96 -1.13
N LEU A 775 -6.37 5.17 -0.67
CA LEU A 775 -6.47 5.49 0.76
C LEU A 775 -7.59 4.68 1.44
N ALA A 776 -8.78 4.61 0.84
CA ALA A 776 -9.87 3.76 1.34
C ALA A 776 -9.44 2.29 1.45
N PHE A 777 -8.76 1.77 0.42
CA PHE A 777 -8.30 0.39 0.40
C PHE A 777 -7.27 0.09 1.49
N GLN A 778 -6.21 0.90 1.62
CA GLN A 778 -5.15 0.61 2.58
C GLN A 778 -5.54 0.93 4.03
N GLN A 779 -6.33 1.98 4.28
CA GLN A 779 -6.63 2.44 5.63
C GLN A 779 -7.86 1.75 6.25
N LEU A 780 -8.78 1.23 5.44
CA LEU A 780 -10.05 0.64 5.90
C LEU A 780 -10.32 -0.76 5.32
N ILE A 781 -10.38 -0.91 3.99
CA ILE A 781 -10.91 -2.15 3.36
C ILE A 781 -9.98 -3.33 3.58
N MET A 782 -8.68 -3.19 3.30
CA MET A 782 -7.72 -4.28 3.46
C MET A 782 -7.56 -4.69 4.93
N PRO A 783 -7.42 -3.79 5.93
CA PRO A 783 -7.45 -4.15 7.35
C PRO A 783 -8.66 -5.03 7.73
N ILE A 784 -9.88 -4.56 7.45
CA ILE A 784 -11.13 -5.29 7.71
C ILE A 784 -11.15 -6.64 6.98
N ALA A 785 -10.77 -6.67 5.71
CA ALA A 785 -10.79 -7.88 4.90
C ALA A 785 -9.74 -8.93 5.32
N TYR A 786 -8.61 -8.51 5.88
CA TYR A 786 -7.63 -9.41 6.49
C TYR A 786 -8.13 -9.97 7.83
N GLU A 787 -8.77 -9.15 8.66
CA GLU A 787 -9.38 -9.57 9.93
C GLU A 787 -10.55 -10.56 9.72
N PHE A 788 -11.40 -10.30 8.72
CA PHE A 788 -12.50 -11.20 8.32
C PHE A 788 -12.00 -12.51 7.68
N ASN A 789 -10.78 -12.56 7.13
CA ASN A 789 -10.16 -13.74 6.52
C ASN A 789 -11.12 -14.55 5.61
N PRO A 790 -11.59 -13.97 4.49
CA PRO A 790 -12.64 -14.54 3.64
C PRO A 790 -12.20 -15.82 2.93
N GLN A 791 -13.15 -16.71 2.67
CA GLN A 791 -12.96 -17.94 1.90
C GLN A 791 -13.21 -17.75 0.39
N LEU A 792 -13.91 -16.68 0.00
CA LEU A 792 -14.15 -16.24 -1.37
C LEU A 792 -14.26 -14.71 -1.38
N VAL A 793 -13.69 -14.06 -2.39
CA VAL A 793 -13.94 -12.64 -2.70
C VAL A 793 -14.80 -12.54 -3.96
N LEU A 794 -15.90 -11.80 -3.89
CA LEU A 794 -16.68 -11.36 -5.03
C LEU A 794 -16.51 -9.85 -5.18
N VAL A 795 -16.42 -9.37 -6.41
CA VAL A 795 -16.39 -7.93 -6.71
C VAL A 795 -17.59 -7.55 -7.57
N SER A 796 -18.44 -6.69 -7.02
CA SER A 796 -19.42 -5.91 -7.78
C SER A 796 -18.65 -4.82 -8.54
N ALA A 797 -18.33 -5.11 -9.79
CA ALA A 797 -17.35 -4.36 -10.56
C ALA A 797 -18.03 -3.37 -11.50
N GLY A 798 -18.59 -2.31 -10.92
CA GLY A 798 -19.02 -1.14 -11.67
C GLY A 798 -17.84 -0.33 -12.18
N PHE A 799 -17.88 0.11 -13.44
CA PHE A 799 -16.81 0.93 -14.02
C PHE A 799 -17.28 2.35 -14.36
N ASP A 800 -18.29 2.86 -13.64
CA ASP A 800 -18.81 4.24 -13.74
C ASP A 800 -18.14 5.21 -12.75
N ALA A 801 -17.43 4.70 -11.75
CA ALA A 801 -16.46 5.50 -11.00
C ALA A 801 -15.24 5.86 -11.88
N ALA A 802 -15.14 5.29 -13.09
CA ALA A 802 -14.00 5.45 -13.99
C ALA A 802 -13.93 6.84 -14.65
N ILE A 803 -12.71 7.24 -14.97
CA ILE A 803 -12.45 8.46 -15.75
C ILE A 803 -13.17 8.41 -17.11
N GLY A 804 -13.96 9.46 -17.37
CA GLY A 804 -14.72 9.62 -18.61
C GLY A 804 -16.10 8.96 -18.64
N ASP A 805 -16.58 8.35 -17.55
CA ASP A 805 -17.96 7.87 -17.47
C ASP A 805 -18.99 9.03 -17.46
N PRO A 806 -20.13 8.92 -18.17
CA PRO A 806 -21.13 9.99 -18.21
C PRO A 806 -21.98 10.16 -16.94
N LEU A 807 -22.09 9.16 -16.05
CA LEU A 807 -22.99 9.19 -14.89
C LEU A 807 -22.24 9.43 -13.57
N GLY A 808 -21.21 8.64 -13.29
CA GLY A 808 -20.55 8.63 -11.98
C GLY A 808 -19.81 9.92 -11.65
N GLY A 809 -19.08 10.47 -12.62
CA GLY A 809 -18.34 11.73 -12.45
C GLY A 809 -17.12 11.65 -11.52
N CYS A 810 -16.64 10.45 -11.23
CA CYS A 810 -15.34 10.18 -10.59
C CYS A 810 -14.23 10.04 -11.66
N LYS A 811 -13.03 9.63 -11.24
CA LYS A 811 -11.80 9.67 -12.05
C LYS A 811 -10.88 8.46 -11.82
N VAL A 812 -11.43 7.31 -11.42
CA VAL A 812 -10.61 6.10 -11.25
C VAL A 812 -10.08 5.68 -12.63
N THR A 813 -8.78 5.44 -12.74
CA THR A 813 -8.13 5.04 -13.98
C THR A 813 -8.25 3.52 -14.20
N PRO A 814 -8.10 3.02 -15.45
CA PRO A 814 -8.00 1.58 -15.69
C PRO A 814 -6.92 0.91 -14.83
N GLU A 815 -5.78 1.57 -14.66
CA GLU A 815 -4.67 1.12 -13.82
C GLU A 815 -5.09 1.04 -12.35
N GLY A 816 -5.89 2.02 -11.88
CA GLY A 816 -6.51 2.03 -10.56
C GLY A 816 -7.27 0.73 -10.28
N TYR A 817 -8.23 0.36 -11.13
CA TYR A 817 -8.97 -0.91 -10.98
C TYR A 817 -8.07 -2.15 -11.05
N GLY A 818 -7.04 -2.13 -11.90
CA GLY A 818 -6.01 -3.18 -11.94
C GLY A 818 -5.25 -3.33 -10.60
N MET A 819 -4.99 -2.23 -9.91
CA MET A 819 -4.37 -2.20 -8.57
C MET A 819 -5.34 -2.66 -7.47
N LEU A 820 -6.60 -2.22 -7.49
CA LEU A 820 -7.64 -2.68 -6.54
C LEU A 820 -7.85 -4.20 -6.62
N THR A 821 -7.95 -4.72 -7.85
CA THR A 821 -8.04 -6.16 -8.14
C THR A 821 -6.87 -6.93 -7.55
N HIS A 822 -5.66 -6.36 -7.60
CA HIS A 822 -4.45 -7.03 -7.14
C HIS A 822 -4.44 -7.21 -5.62
N TRP A 823 -4.75 -6.15 -4.87
CA TRP A 823 -4.79 -6.22 -3.41
C TRP A 823 -5.83 -7.23 -2.90
N LEU A 824 -7.02 -7.27 -3.51
CA LEU A 824 -8.02 -8.29 -3.20
C LEU A 824 -7.57 -9.72 -3.58
N SER A 825 -6.71 -9.88 -4.60
CA SER A 825 -6.18 -11.19 -5.02
C SER A 825 -5.16 -11.81 -4.05
N ALA A 826 -4.75 -11.09 -2.99
CA ALA A 826 -3.99 -11.65 -1.87
C ALA A 826 -4.87 -12.39 -0.85
N LEU A 827 -6.17 -12.09 -0.81
CA LEU A 827 -7.14 -12.70 0.11
C LEU A 827 -7.63 -14.07 -0.42
N ALA A 828 -8.29 -14.85 0.43
CA ALA A 828 -9.01 -16.07 0.05
C ALA A 828 -8.18 -17.11 -0.75
N GLY A 829 -6.85 -17.16 -0.61
CA GLY A 829 -6.01 -18.02 -1.44
C GLY A 829 -6.03 -17.65 -2.92
N GLY A 830 -6.28 -16.37 -3.25
CA GLY A 830 -6.45 -15.87 -4.61
C GLY A 830 -7.81 -16.17 -5.25
N ARG A 831 -8.78 -16.71 -4.51
CA ARG A 831 -10.15 -16.98 -4.99
C ARG A 831 -10.97 -15.70 -5.04
N ILE A 832 -10.88 -15.02 -6.18
CA ILE A 832 -11.60 -13.78 -6.50
C ILE A 832 -12.42 -13.95 -7.78
N VAL A 833 -13.66 -13.46 -7.81
CA VAL A 833 -14.51 -13.38 -9.02
C VAL A 833 -15.00 -11.95 -9.22
N VAL A 834 -14.65 -11.35 -10.35
CA VAL A 834 -14.96 -9.95 -10.70
C VAL A 834 -16.14 -9.94 -11.66
N CYS A 835 -17.26 -9.30 -11.27
CA CYS A 835 -18.52 -9.34 -12.01
C CYS A 835 -18.94 -7.95 -12.48
N LEU A 836 -19.17 -7.76 -13.78
CA LEU A 836 -19.56 -6.46 -14.32
C LEU A 836 -20.92 -5.99 -13.77
N GLU A 837 -20.93 -4.82 -13.14
CA GLU A 837 -22.15 -4.13 -12.68
C GLU A 837 -22.41 -2.89 -13.57
N GLY A 838 -22.25 -1.66 -13.08
CA GLY A 838 -22.38 -0.41 -13.84
C GLY A 838 -21.18 -0.05 -14.73
N GLY A 839 -21.06 1.23 -15.08
CA GLY A 839 -20.09 1.72 -16.06
C GLY A 839 -20.61 1.74 -17.49
N TYR A 840 -20.61 2.91 -18.12
CA TYR A 840 -21.43 3.22 -19.30
C TYR A 840 -20.62 3.87 -20.44
N ASN A 841 -19.43 4.40 -20.18
CA ASN A 841 -18.46 4.69 -21.25
C ASN A 841 -17.79 3.38 -21.73
N VAL A 842 -18.21 2.89 -22.91
CA VAL A 842 -17.72 1.63 -23.50
C VAL A 842 -16.20 1.52 -23.65
N ASN A 843 -15.46 2.64 -23.71
CA ASN A 843 -14.01 2.63 -23.73
C ASN A 843 -13.43 2.48 -22.31
N SER A 844 -13.90 3.30 -21.35
CA SER A 844 -13.43 3.26 -19.96
C SER A 844 -13.63 1.88 -19.32
N ILE A 845 -14.82 1.30 -19.48
CA ILE A 845 -15.12 -0.04 -18.93
C ILE A 845 -14.29 -1.15 -19.58
N SER A 846 -13.99 -1.02 -20.88
CA SER A 846 -13.19 -2.01 -21.60
C SER A 846 -11.75 -1.99 -21.12
N TYR A 847 -11.13 -0.81 -21.01
CA TYR A 847 -9.77 -0.72 -20.47
C TYR A 847 -9.72 -1.16 -19.00
N ALA A 848 -10.68 -0.74 -18.16
CA ALA A 848 -10.70 -1.10 -16.74
C ALA A 848 -10.83 -2.61 -16.52
N MET A 849 -11.83 -3.27 -17.13
CA MET A 849 -11.97 -4.73 -17.04
C MET A 849 -10.74 -5.45 -17.62
N THR A 850 -10.14 -4.93 -18.70
CA THR A 850 -8.91 -5.49 -19.27
C THR A 850 -7.74 -5.39 -18.28
N MET A 851 -7.61 -4.32 -17.50
CA MET A 851 -6.58 -4.21 -16.46
C MET A 851 -6.84 -5.17 -15.29
N CYS A 852 -8.09 -5.34 -14.85
CA CYS A 852 -8.46 -6.36 -13.86
C CYS A 852 -8.03 -7.76 -14.32
N THR A 853 -8.35 -8.12 -15.57
CA THR A 853 -7.98 -9.41 -16.18
C THR A 853 -6.47 -9.59 -16.30
N LYS A 854 -5.72 -8.57 -16.74
CA LYS A 854 -4.24 -8.63 -16.79
C LYS A 854 -3.63 -8.83 -15.41
N THR A 855 -4.15 -8.15 -14.38
CA THR A 855 -3.74 -8.37 -12.99
C THR A 855 -3.92 -9.83 -12.56
N LEU A 856 -5.10 -10.43 -12.81
CA LEU A 856 -5.39 -11.81 -12.40
C LEU A 856 -4.60 -12.86 -13.20
N LEU A 857 -4.31 -12.59 -14.48
CA LEU A 857 -3.37 -13.39 -15.28
C LEU A 857 -1.93 -13.29 -14.77
N GLY A 858 -1.60 -12.27 -13.96
CA GLY A 858 -0.28 -12.04 -13.37
C GLY A 858 0.64 -11.16 -14.21
N ASP A 859 0.13 -10.52 -15.26
CA ASP A 859 0.85 -9.59 -16.13
C ASP A 859 1.25 -8.30 -15.38
N PRO A 860 2.19 -7.50 -15.92
CA PRO A 860 2.39 -6.12 -15.50
C PRO A 860 1.18 -5.24 -15.85
N VAL A 861 0.79 -4.41 -14.90
CA VAL A 861 -0.12 -3.27 -15.08
C VAL A 861 0.65 -2.03 -14.59
N PRO A 862 0.61 -0.89 -15.30
CA PRO A 862 1.34 0.32 -14.87
C PRO A 862 0.89 0.78 -13.49
N THR A 863 1.82 1.33 -12.70
CA THR A 863 1.46 1.94 -11.40
C THR A 863 0.58 3.19 -11.66
N PRO A 864 -0.58 3.36 -10.99
CA PRO A 864 -1.41 4.55 -11.16
C PRO A 864 -0.67 5.83 -10.75
N GLN A 865 -0.82 6.90 -11.54
CA GLN A 865 -0.12 8.16 -11.29
C GLN A 865 -0.80 8.99 -10.20
N LEU A 866 -0.47 8.71 -8.94
CA LEU A 866 -1.09 9.31 -7.74
C LEU A 866 -0.66 10.78 -7.51
N GLY A 867 -1.12 11.68 -8.39
CA GLY A 867 -1.05 13.12 -8.23
C GLY A 867 0.32 13.79 -8.46
N ALA A 868 1.39 13.02 -8.71
CA ALA A 868 2.76 13.52 -8.85
C ALA A 868 2.97 14.58 -9.95
N ALA A 869 2.04 14.68 -10.93
CA ALA A 869 2.10 15.67 -12.01
C ALA A 869 1.80 17.12 -11.59
N ALA A 870 1.37 17.38 -10.33
CA ALA A 870 0.87 18.68 -9.89
C ALA A 870 1.72 19.34 -8.79
N LEU A 871 2.95 19.76 -9.12
CA LEU A 871 3.82 20.61 -8.26
C LEU A 871 3.27 22.04 -7.99
N GLN A 872 1.95 22.28 -8.08
CA GLN A 872 1.30 23.59 -7.92
C GLN A 872 -0.08 23.48 -7.21
N LYS A 873 -0.05 23.17 -5.90
CA LYS A 873 -1.17 23.20 -4.91
C LYS A 873 -2.20 22.05 -5.03
N PRO A 874 -2.97 21.70 -3.97
CA PRO A 874 -3.05 22.25 -2.59
C PRO A 874 -2.20 21.46 -1.57
N PRO A 875 -2.21 21.77 -0.24
CA PRO A 875 -1.31 21.10 0.71
C PRO A 875 -1.81 19.78 1.31
N THR A 876 -2.99 19.27 0.91
CA THR A 876 -3.59 18.03 1.44
C THR A 876 -3.41 16.84 0.49
N VAL A 877 -3.55 15.61 1.02
CA VAL A 877 -3.49 14.33 0.27
C VAL A 877 -4.46 14.29 -0.89
N ALA A 878 -5.71 14.57 -0.55
CA ALA A 878 -6.91 14.27 -1.30
C ALA A 878 -7.85 15.47 -1.16
N TYR A 879 -9.05 15.35 -1.71
CA TYR A 879 -10.11 16.27 -1.30
C TYR A 879 -10.41 16.14 0.20
N GLN A 880 -10.56 17.28 0.88
CA GLN A 880 -10.93 17.36 2.30
C GLN A 880 -12.18 16.51 2.64
N SER A 881 -13.16 16.48 1.74
CA SER A 881 -14.35 15.63 1.85
C SER A 881 -14.09 14.12 1.82
N CYS A 882 -12.98 13.67 1.22
CA CYS A 882 -12.51 12.28 1.32
C CYS A 882 -11.94 12.00 2.72
N VAL A 883 -11.07 12.89 3.21
CA VAL A 883 -10.49 12.79 4.57
C VAL A 883 -11.59 12.74 5.62
N GLU A 884 -12.59 13.62 5.53
CA GLU A 884 -13.76 13.65 6.42
C GLU A 884 -14.62 12.39 6.33
N SER A 885 -14.87 11.87 5.13
CA SER A 885 -15.65 10.64 4.94
C SER A 885 -14.90 9.42 5.50
N LEU A 886 -13.60 9.28 5.22
CA LEU A 886 -12.76 8.20 5.76
C LEU A 886 -12.64 8.28 7.29
N GLN A 887 -12.37 9.46 7.87
CA GLN A 887 -12.37 9.64 9.34
C GLN A 887 -13.69 9.20 9.97
N SER A 888 -14.82 9.48 9.32
CA SER A 888 -16.15 9.11 9.81
C SER A 888 -16.39 7.60 9.74
N CYS A 889 -15.96 6.96 8.65
CA CYS A 889 -15.96 5.49 8.52
C CYS A 889 -15.10 4.84 9.61
N LEU A 890 -13.85 5.29 9.77
CA LEU A 890 -12.88 4.74 10.72
C LEU A 890 -13.34 4.86 12.18
N GLN A 891 -13.91 6.01 12.56
CA GLN A 891 -14.44 6.23 13.91
C GLN A 891 -15.62 5.32 14.24
N VAL A 892 -16.42 4.90 13.25
CA VAL A 892 -17.54 3.95 13.43
C VAL A 892 -17.03 2.51 13.38
N GLN A 893 -16.24 2.16 12.36
CA GLN A 893 -15.84 0.79 12.07
C GLN A 893 -14.81 0.22 13.07
N ARG A 894 -14.03 1.05 13.76
CA ARG A 894 -13.16 0.59 14.86
C ARG A 894 -13.93 0.04 16.07
N GLY A 895 -15.25 0.29 16.16
CA GLY A 895 -16.13 -0.38 17.12
C GLY A 895 -16.54 -1.80 16.72
N HIS A 896 -16.11 -2.26 15.54
CA HIS A 896 -16.42 -3.56 14.95
C HIS A 896 -15.17 -4.35 14.53
N TRP A 897 -14.09 -3.67 14.15
CA TRP A 897 -12.87 -4.26 13.58
C TRP A 897 -11.62 -3.79 14.33
N GLN A 898 -10.93 -4.73 14.96
CA GLN A 898 -9.78 -4.53 15.86
C GLN A 898 -8.53 -4.01 15.11
N SER A 899 -8.40 -4.35 13.83
CA SER A 899 -7.35 -3.87 12.92
C SER A 899 -7.34 -2.34 12.70
N LEU A 900 -8.39 -1.62 13.15
CA LEU A 900 -8.56 -0.17 12.97
C LEU A 900 -8.25 0.69 14.21
N GLU A 901 -7.89 0.09 15.35
CA GLU A 901 -7.74 0.82 16.64
C GLU A 901 -6.81 2.04 16.55
N PHE A 902 -5.74 1.96 15.75
CA PHE A 902 -4.80 3.06 15.50
C PHE A 902 -5.48 4.38 15.08
N VAL A 903 -6.43 4.30 14.15
CA VAL A 903 -6.79 5.46 13.30
C VAL A 903 -7.80 6.39 13.97
N GLY A 904 -8.35 6.00 15.12
CA GLY A 904 -9.28 6.80 15.92
C GLY A 904 -8.62 7.87 16.81
N ARG A 905 -7.29 7.90 16.93
CA ARG A 905 -6.58 8.81 17.87
C ARG A 905 -6.14 10.11 17.20
N ARG A 906 -6.22 11.22 17.94
CA ARG A 906 -5.73 12.54 17.52
C ARG A 906 -4.22 12.65 17.76
N LEU A 907 -3.48 13.14 16.76
CA LEU A 907 -2.03 13.36 16.83
C LEU A 907 -1.74 14.82 17.25
N PRO A 908 -0.55 15.16 17.79
CA PRO A 908 -0.21 16.56 18.04
C PRO A 908 -0.17 17.37 16.74
N SER A 909 -0.61 18.64 16.79
CA SER A 909 -0.54 19.61 15.68
C SER A 909 0.89 19.88 15.23
N GLU A 910 1.77 20.21 16.18
CA GLU A 910 3.21 20.22 16.04
C GLU A 910 3.81 19.08 16.89
N PRO A 911 4.51 18.09 16.30
CA PRO A 911 5.12 17.01 17.06
C PRO A 911 6.35 17.51 17.83
N VAL A 912 6.12 18.02 19.04
CA VAL A 912 7.19 18.46 19.96
C VAL A 912 7.99 17.23 20.44
N VAL A 913 9.09 16.94 19.75
CA VAL A 913 10.05 15.90 20.15
C VAL A 913 10.88 16.41 21.32
N GLY A 914 10.45 16.09 22.54
CA GLY A 914 11.15 16.43 23.78
C GLY A 914 12.47 15.69 23.99
N GLU A 915 13.25 16.17 24.96
CA GLU A 915 14.38 15.43 25.54
C GLU A 915 13.84 14.38 26.53
N ASN A 916 14.15 13.11 26.24
CA ASN A 916 13.83 11.86 26.96
C ASN A 916 12.87 11.93 28.18
N ASN A 917 11.61 11.50 28.02
CA ASN A 917 10.51 11.73 28.97
C ASN A 917 10.43 10.70 30.13
N ASN A 918 11.58 10.26 30.69
CA ASN A 918 11.61 9.11 31.62
C ASN A 918 10.82 9.32 32.93
N GLU A 919 10.62 10.55 33.43
CA GLU A 919 9.85 10.83 34.65
C GLU A 919 8.33 10.55 34.49
N ASP A 920 7.77 10.86 33.33
CA ASP A 920 6.35 10.57 33.00
C ASP A 920 6.10 9.06 32.98
N PHE A 921 7.04 8.28 32.42
CA PHE A 921 6.93 6.82 32.31
C PHE A 921 7.02 6.11 33.66
N LEU A 922 7.94 6.53 34.54
CA LEU A 922 8.02 6.02 35.91
C LEU A 922 6.70 6.30 36.66
N THR A 923 6.17 7.51 36.52
CA THR A 923 4.89 7.92 37.13
C THR A 923 3.69 7.14 36.59
N ALA A 924 3.67 6.82 35.29
CA ALA A 924 2.63 6.01 34.67
C ALA A 924 2.71 4.52 35.07
N SER A 925 3.92 3.96 35.09
CA SER A 925 4.17 2.56 35.46
C SER A 925 3.81 2.28 36.93
N LEU A 926 4.17 3.19 37.84
CA LEU A 926 3.78 3.11 39.26
C LEU A 926 2.25 3.12 39.45
N ARG A 927 1.50 3.84 38.58
CA ARG A 927 0.03 3.84 38.60
C ARG A 927 -0.57 2.53 38.06
N GLN A 928 0.03 1.94 37.02
CA GLN A 928 -0.44 0.64 36.49
C GLN A 928 -0.13 -0.54 37.43
N LEU A 929 0.98 -0.49 38.16
CA LEU A 929 1.35 -1.50 39.17
C LEU A 929 0.50 -1.43 40.45
N ASN A 930 -0.34 -0.40 40.60
CA ASN A 930 -1.30 -0.22 41.69
C ASN A 930 -0.69 -0.32 43.11
N ILE A 931 0.57 0.11 43.26
CA ILE A 931 1.30 0.10 44.53
C ILE A 931 0.87 1.33 45.34
N SER A 932 -0.20 1.19 46.14
CA SER A 932 -0.46 2.08 47.26
C SER A 932 0.68 1.96 48.29
N SER A 933 1.23 3.09 48.73
CA SER A 933 2.44 3.16 49.57
C SER A 933 2.22 2.79 51.06
N ASP A 934 1.22 1.96 51.36
CA ASP A 934 0.76 1.68 52.74
C ASP A 934 0.96 0.21 53.19
N ASP A 935 1.20 -0.74 52.28
CA ASP A 935 1.42 -2.16 52.63
C ASP A 935 2.91 -2.56 52.60
N ALA A 936 3.64 -2.11 53.61
CA ALA A 936 5.00 -2.59 53.91
C ALA A 936 4.97 -3.55 55.12
N PRO A 937 5.21 -4.87 54.96
CA PRO A 937 5.18 -5.81 56.08
C PRO A 937 6.25 -5.49 57.14
N GLY A 938 5.83 -5.26 58.38
CA GLY A 938 6.72 -4.88 59.47
C GLY A 938 7.74 -5.97 59.84
N ALA A 939 9.03 -5.65 59.71
CA ALA A 939 10.11 -6.51 60.22
C ALA A 939 10.13 -6.52 61.75
N ALA A 940 10.44 -7.68 62.34
CA ALA A 940 10.31 -7.92 63.78
C ALA A 940 11.33 -7.14 64.63
N ALA A 941 10.88 -6.64 65.79
CA ALA A 941 11.73 -5.95 66.75
C ALA A 941 12.52 -6.92 67.64
N GLY A 942 13.83 -6.68 67.79
CA GLY A 942 14.69 -7.26 68.82
C GLY A 942 15.27 -6.14 69.72
N PRO A 943 15.27 -6.27 71.06
CA PRO A 943 15.51 -5.11 71.94
C PRO A 943 16.98 -4.91 72.37
N ALA A 944 17.52 -3.74 72.03
CA ALA A 944 18.61 -3.01 72.71
C ALA A 944 18.57 -1.54 72.21
N GLY A 945 19.00 -0.52 72.95
CA GLY A 945 19.58 -0.50 74.29
C GLY A 945 20.37 0.80 74.52
N ASP A 946 19.65 1.87 74.89
CA ASP A 946 20.11 3.20 75.33
C ASP A 946 21.02 4.09 74.43
N GLN A 947 20.78 5.40 74.56
CA GLN A 947 21.54 6.57 74.07
C GLN A 947 22.64 6.96 75.12
N PRO A 948 23.52 8.00 74.96
CA PRO A 948 23.37 9.24 74.15
C PRO A 948 24.62 9.91 73.50
N ASP A 949 24.34 10.71 72.44
CA ASP A 949 24.80 12.11 72.16
C ASP A 949 26.31 12.50 72.01
N CYS A 950 26.55 13.80 71.70
CA CYS A 950 27.73 14.47 71.12
C CYS A 950 27.89 14.22 69.60
N GLY A 951 28.15 15.19 68.70
CA GLY A 951 28.73 16.56 68.77
C GLY A 951 29.92 16.62 67.78
N GLU A 952 30.18 17.63 66.93
CA GLU A 952 29.69 19.01 66.77
C GLU A 952 29.83 19.54 65.29
N GLU A 953 29.21 20.70 65.02
CA GLU A 953 29.48 21.76 64.01
C GLU A 953 29.88 21.52 62.53
N ARG A 954 28.87 21.73 61.65
CA ARG A 954 28.72 22.67 60.48
C ARG A 954 29.81 23.77 60.21
N PRO A 955 29.78 24.56 59.09
CA PRO A 955 28.84 24.67 57.94
C PRO A 955 29.61 24.59 56.56
N SER A 956 29.42 25.29 55.41
CA SER A 956 28.45 26.29 54.87
C SER A 956 28.48 26.41 53.32
N GLY A 957 27.32 26.28 52.63
CA GLY A 957 26.96 27.02 51.39
C GLY A 957 27.55 26.57 50.03
N SER A 958 26.94 26.90 48.87
CA SER A 958 25.62 27.52 48.60
C SER A 958 25.13 27.27 47.14
N LYS A 959 23.82 27.44 46.86
CA LYS A 959 23.21 27.37 45.52
C LYS A 959 22.86 28.77 44.97
N PRO A 960 22.86 28.95 43.63
CA PRO A 960 21.65 29.44 42.93
C PRO A 960 21.39 28.65 41.61
N LYS A 961 20.21 28.11 41.32
CA LYS A 961 18.87 28.69 41.03
C LYS A 961 18.62 29.01 39.54
N VAL A 962 17.64 28.31 38.98
CA VAL A 962 16.96 28.54 37.69
C VAL A 962 16.07 29.78 37.76
N LYS A 963 15.68 30.34 36.60
CA LYS A 963 14.57 31.30 36.45
C LYS A 963 13.57 30.84 35.38
N GLN A 964 12.36 31.38 35.53
CA GLN A 964 11.17 31.19 34.68
C GLN A 964 11.33 31.87 33.32
#